data_AF-A0A160SYZ9-F1
#
_entry.id   AF-A0A160SYZ9-F1
#
_cell.length_a   1.000
_cell.length_b   1.000
_cell.length_c   1.000
_cell.angle_alpha   90.00
_cell.angle_beta   90.00
_cell.angle_gamma   90.00
#
_symmetry.space_group_name_H-M   'P 1'
#
loop_
_entity.id
_entity.type
_entity.pdbx_description
1 polymer ?
#
loop_
_entity_poly.entity_id
_entity_poly.type
_entity_poly.pdbx_seq_one_letter_code
_entity_poly.pdbx_strand_id
1 'polypeptide(L)'
;MMLPTTGQPDDPRPTPLPQPHEVELTVIVPTRNESANVAPLLDRLGRALAGRAFAVLFVDDSTDDTAAVIAHEAAGRPFPVAVLARPEERRNGLSGAVVEGMEAAGGLRLCVIDADLQHPPEIIPQLLDQANRTGADVVVASRQADLLGPVGLSRSRALTSQLLTILARMVFPRVLKNVSDPLTGFFIVRRAAIDTTSLQPEGFKILLEILVRHPDLRVTELHFDFAPRHEGQSKADLNEGMRFFRHLARLRLTVNQHLIRFLIVLLLAIALNLTLLPALTRGGRPVMLAAAMAGAVTIAAILLGEMWVFSDRPRGPARRRLAGVLLLGLLFLGVVYLPVIWLLAVRLGLPVMVAGLAAMLAAGFVYYLFSEQWIWTRGLMMRPRAYLYYDLHGLLTVASQIPLSDLSYFQTPAPPERIDLQLRVDRHGTPSRVPGAICYDEHLGRFGFGLTVIPGDFTEIVVSPLLETSPGFLYTNVVEPVLRWLLVTRGYSLARAGAICRPGAVRPGAGRWPEALLITGRGDMGYGLSRLCRADALDFMGDDCIIIGRDRRARSFPKPVTAGRGMTSDQSPGQPIPPALGLQRLLYSSPVRRLGLFLSERRLPAATVNTYLQRFIPQPKYPLPSLLPEIAVGDEAVPLVLVDQARGAESLTPLPLETAIDRLLEPGERAFGFQPYPLLVESLASWHGRDWPAEERDILRAGLAGCLTLQRRATDERWWEHVGQIFQNQTAHDPARHAAPAVNPA
;
A
#
# COMPACT_ATOMS: atom_id res chain seq x y z
N MET A 1 -74.12 -25.03 35.31
CA MET A 1 -73.61 -23.75 35.87
C MET A 1 -72.28 -24.04 36.54
N MET A 2 -71.17 -23.93 35.80
CA MET A 2 -69.81 -23.78 36.38
C MET A 2 -68.92 -23.18 35.29
N LEU A 3 -68.33 -22.04 35.61
CA LEU A 3 -67.35 -21.29 34.81
C LEU A 3 -66.05 -22.10 34.68
N PRO A 4 -65.30 -22.00 33.57
CA PRO A 4 -63.93 -22.47 33.53
C PRO A 4 -63.05 -21.52 34.36
N THR A 5 -62.28 -22.11 35.27
CA THR A 5 -61.24 -21.50 36.09
C THR A 5 -60.18 -20.81 35.22
N THR A 6 -59.87 -19.57 35.62
CA THR A 6 -58.81 -18.70 35.12
C THR A 6 -57.44 -19.38 35.13
N GLY A 7 -56.79 -19.39 33.96
CA GLY A 7 -55.39 -19.80 33.78
C GLY A 7 -54.42 -18.80 34.40
N GLN A 8 -53.40 -19.36 35.04
CA GLN A 8 -52.20 -18.73 35.58
C GLN A 8 -51.40 -18.05 34.43
N PRO A 9 -50.72 -16.91 34.65
CA PRO A 9 -50.01 -16.22 33.58
C PRO A 9 -48.85 -17.07 33.06
N ASP A 10 -48.81 -17.27 31.74
CA ASP A 10 -47.77 -17.99 31.01
C ASP A 10 -46.38 -17.42 31.33
N ASP A 11 -45.49 -18.30 31.74
CA ASP A 11 -44.03 -18.08 31.80
C ASP A 11 -43.54 -17.71 30.38
N PRO A 12 -42.85 -16.56 30.18
CA PRO A 12 -42.44 -16.11 28.86
C PRO A 12 -41.41 -17.09 28.29
N ARG A 13 -41.87 -18.03 27.44
CA ARG A 13 -40.98 -18.91 26.69
C ARG A 13 -40.11 -18.03 25.76
N PRO A 14 -38.79 -18.23 25.73
CA PRO A 14 -37.92 -17.45 24.86
C PRO A 14 -38.33 -17.65 23.39
N THR A 15 -38.51 -16.55 22.67
CA THR A 15 -38.75 -16.54 21.22
C THR A 15 -37.62 -17.32 20.53
N PRO A 16 -37.92 -18.32 19.68
CA PRO A 16 -36.88 -19.07 18.99
C PRO A 16 -36.04 -18.13 18.11
N LEU A 17 -34.72 -18.27 18.17
CA LEU A 17 -33.81 -17.50 17.33
C LEU A 17 -34.01 -17.85 15.85
N PRO A 18 -33.98 -16.86 14.94
CA PRO A 18 -34.05 -17.12 13.51
C PRO A 18 -32.88 -17.98 13.04
N GLN A 19 -33.14 -18.89 12.09
CA GLN A 19 -32.16 -19.86 11.60
C GLN A 19 -31.06 -19.18 10.77
N PRO A 20 -29.87 -19.79 10.60
CA PRO A 20 -28.67 -19.14 10.04
C PRO A 20 -28.75 -18.61 8.60
N HIS A 21 -29.85 -18.88 7.90
CA HIS A 21 -30.02 -18.58 6.47
C HIS A 21 -31.04 -17.46 6.21
N GLU A 22 -31.72 -16.95 7.25
CA GLU A 22 -32.81 -15.96 7.10
C GLU A 22 -32.35 -14.52 7.37
N VAL A 23 -31.14 -14.31 7.91
CA VAL A 23 -30.69 -12.99 8.41
C VAL A 23 -29.26 -12.69 7.99
N GLU A 24 -29.01 -11.51 7.41
CA GLU A 24 -27.66 -11.06 7.02
C GLU A 24 -26.79 -10.72 8.23
N LEU A 25 -27.41 -10.10 9.25
CA LEU A 25 -26.74 -9.54 10.41
C LEU A 25 -27.42 -9.93 11.73
N THR A 26 -26.66 -10.44 12.71
CA THR A 26 -27.13 -10.51 14.11
C THR A 26 -26.39 -9.47 14.94
N VAL A 27 -27.12 -8.58 15.60
CA VAL A 27 -26.59 -7.60 16.55
C VAL A 27 -26.64 -8.21 17.95
N ILE A 28 -25.47 -8.52 18.50
CA ILE A 28 -25.27 -9.08 19.84
C ILE A 28 -25.08 -7.92 20.82
N VAL A 29 -25.96 -7.84 21.81
CA VAL A 29 -25.98 -6.76 22.80
C VAL A 29 -25.84 -7.36 24.20
N PRO A 30 -24.64 -7.40 24.78
CA PRO A 30 -24.48 -7.83 26.17
C PRO A 30 -25.09 -6.78 27.13
N THR A 31 -25.92 -7.21 28.07
CA THR A 31 -26.63 -6.33 29.01
C THR A 31 -26.38 -6.71 30.46
N ARG A 32 -26.32 -5.69 31.33
CA ARG A 32 -26.33 -5.87 32.79
C ARG A 32 -26.92 -4.64 33.48
N ASN A 33 -28.16 -4.78 33.94
CA ASN A 33 -28.93 -3.71 34.57
C ASN A 33 -29.05 -2.47 33.67
N GLU A 34 -29.51 -2.68 32.43
CA GLU A 34 -29.57 -1.67 31.36
C GLU A 34 -31.01 -1.48 30.85
N SER A 35 -32.01 -1.78 31.70
CA SER A 35 -33.44 -1.77 31.32
C SER A 35 -33.90 -0.47 30.66
N ALA A 36 -33.44 0.68 31.16
CA ALA A 36 -33.75 2.00 30.61
C ALA A 36 -33.21 2.23 29.18
N ASN A 37 -32.14 1.52 28.78
CA ASN A 37 -31.49 1.71 27.48
C ASN A 37 -32.03 0.78 26.38
N VAL A 38 -32.83 -0.23 26.73
CA VAL A 38 -33.35 -1.25 25.80
C VAL A 38 -34.23 -0.62 24.71
N ALA A 39 -35.28 0.10 25.09
CA ALA A 39 -36.23 0.67 24.12
C ALA A 39 -35.57 1.72 23.19
N PRO A 40 -34.78 2.70 23.70
CA PRO A 40 -34.07 3.64 22.84
C PRO A 40 -33.07 2.98 21.88
N LEU A 41 -32.38 1.92 22.31
CA LEU A 41 -31.45 1.18 21.46
C LEU A 41 -32.19 0.48 20.32
N LEU A 42 -33.30 -0.20 20.62
CA LEU A 42 -34.13 -0.87 19.62
C LEU A 42 -34.74 0.12 18.62
N ASP A 43 -35.20 1.29 19.06
CA ASP A 43 -35.70 2.37 18.18
C ASP A 43 -34.63 2.87 17.20
N ARG A 44 -33.39 3.03 17.67
CA ARG A 44 -32.26 3.50 16.85
C ARG A 44 -31.79 2.41 15.89
N LEU A 45 -31.70 1.16 16.34
CA LEU A 45 -31.36 0.00 15.50
C LEU A 45 -32.39 -0.17 14.38
N GLY A 46 -33.69 -0.12 14.70
CA GLY A 46 -34.77 -0.25 13.72
C GLY A 46 -34.72 0.81 12.62
N ARG A 47 -34.40 2.06 12.99
CA ARG A 47 -34.23 3.15 12.02
C ARG A 47 -32.94 3.02 11.21
N ALA A 48 -31.81 2.71 11.86
CA ALA A 48 -30.51 2.61 11.22
C ALA A 48 -30.44 1.46 10.20
N LEU A 49 -31.08 0.34 10.50
CA LEU A 49 -31.05 -0.88 9.69
C LEU A 49 -32.34 -1.11 8.88
N ALA A 50 -33.15 -0.05 8.70
CA ALA A 50 -34.36 -0.11 7.89
C ALA A 50 -34.04 -0.64 6.47
N GLY A 51 -34.79 -1.66 6.05
CA GLY A 51 -34.60 -2.31 4.74
C GLY A 51 -33.49 -3.38 4.69
N ARG A 52 -32.86 -3.74 5.82
CA ARG A 52 -31.89 -4.84 5.92
C ARG A 52 -32.46 -6.01 6.73
N ALA A 53 -32.07 -7.22 6.39
CA ALA A 53 -32.44 -8.42 7.16
C ALA A 53 -31.50 -8.55 8.37
N PHE A 54 -31.96 -8.12 9.55
CA PHE A 54 -31.20 -8.21 10.80
C PHE A 54 -32.02 -8.76 11.96
N ALA A 55 -31.33 -9.27 12.98
CA ALA A 55 -31.90 -9.70 14.26
C ALA A 55 -31.10 -9.12 15.42
N VAL A 56 -31.73 -8.91 16.56
CA VAL A 56 -31.08 -8.45 17.80
C VAL A 56 -31.11 -9.56 18.84
N LEU A 57 -29.93 -9.90 19.36
CA LEU A 57 -29.76 -10.88 20.42
C LEU A 57 -29.18 -10.17 21.65
N PHE A 58 -30.01 -9.99 22.66
CA PHE A 58 -29.54 -9.57 23.97
C PHE A 58 -28.94 -10.76 24.72
N VAL A 59 -27.78 -10.57 25.32
CA VAL A 59 -27.17 -11.57 26.20
C VAL A 59 -27.11 -10.99 27.60
N ASP A 60 -28.01 -11.45 28.46
CA ASP A 60 -28.36 -10.76 29.70
C ASP A 60 -27.71 -11.40 30.93
N ASP A 61 -26.93 -10.59 31.66
CA ASP A 61 -26.33 -10.89 32.96
C ASP A 61 -27.00 -10.06 34.08
N SER A 62 -28.21 -9.54 33.84
CA SER A 62 -28.88 -8.60 34.72
C SER A 62 -29.44 -9.26 35.97
N THR A 63 -29.60 -8.45 37.01
CA THR A 63 -30.20 -8.84 38.30
C THR A 63 -31.49 -8.07 38.58
N ASP A 64 -31.84 -7.14 37.70
CA ASP A 64 -33.07 -6.34 37.72
C ASP A 64 -34.06 -6.83 36.65
N ASP A 65 -34.99 -5.98 36.27
CA ASP A 65 -36.06 -6.26 35.31
C ASP A 65 -35.63 -6.18 33.83
N THR A 66 -34.33 -5.99 33.53
CA THR A 66 -33.84 -5.82 32.15
C THR A 66 -34.32 -6.92 31.20
N ALA A 67 -34.24 -8.20 31.58
CA ALA A 67 -34.70 -9.31 30.74
C ALA A 67 -36.21 -9.25 30.44
N ALA A 68 -37.02 -8.85 31.42
CA ALA A 68 -38.47 -8.71 31.26
C ALA A 68 -38.81 -7.54 30.33
N VAL A 69 -38.08 -6.42 30.44
CA VAL A 69 -38.21 -5.27 29.54
C VAL A 69 -37.84 -5.66 28.11
N ILE A 70 -36.76 -6.42 27.90
CA ILE A 70 -36.38 -6.92 26.57
C ILE A 70 -37.50 -7.77 25.97
N ALA A 71 -38.07 -8.70 26.74
CA ALA A 71 -39.16 -9.56 26.28
C ALA A 71 -40.43 -8.76 25.92
N HIS A 72 -40.75 -7.74 26.71
CA HIS A 72 -41.87 -6.84 26.45
C HIS A 72 -41.68 -6.05 25.14
N GLU A 73 -40.51 -5.42 24.98
CA GLU A 73 -40.16 -4.65 23.79
C GLU A 73 -40.13 -5.53 22.53
N ALA A 74 -39.62 -6.76 22.63
CA ALA A 74 -39.51 -7.69 21.51
C ALA A 74 -40.84 -7.95 20.80
N ALA A 75 -41.95 -8.00 21.53
CA ALA A 75 -43.28 -8.25 20.96
C ALA A 75 -43.77 -7.12 20.04
N GLY A 76 -43.27 -5.89 20.21
CA GLY A 76 -43.68 -4.71 19.45
C GLY A 76 -42.79 -4.34 18.26
N ARG A 77 -41.72 -5.10 17.99
CA ARG A 77 -40.73 -4.74 16.95
C ARG A 77 -40.99 -5.42 15.60
N PRO A 78 -40.77 -4.72 14.47
CA PRO A 78 -40.93 -5.28 13.13
C PRO A 78 -39.77 -6.19 12.70
N PHE A 79 -38.81 -6.48 13.59
CA PHE A 79 -37.64 -7.32 13.37
C PHE A 79 -37.42 -8.26 14.56
N PRO A 80 -36.77 -9.43 14.38
CA PRO A 80 -36.57 -10.39 15.46
C PRO A 80 -35.71 -9.82 16.59
N VAL A 81 -36.23 -9.91 17.82
CA VAL A 81 -35.50 -9.59 19.06
C VAL A 81 -35.61 -10.79 19.99
N ALA A 82 -34.48 -11.21 20.54
CA ALA A 82 -34.40 -12.34 21.47
C ALA A 82 -33.49 -12.01 22.65
N VAL A 83 -33.70 -12.73 23.76
CA VAL A 83 -32.90 -12.63 24.97
C VAL A 83 -32.33 -14.00 25.33
N LEU A 84 -31.03 -14.04 25.59
CA LEU A 84 -30.30 -15.18 26.15
C LEU A 84 -29.93 -14.82 27.60
N ALA A 85 -30.71 -15.31 28.56
CA ALA A 85 -30.42 -15.11 29.98
C ALA A 85 -29.32 -16.07 30.43
N ARG A 86 -28.26 -15.54 31.04
CA ARG A 86 -27.11 -16.32 31.50
C ARG A 86 -27.26 -16.75 32.96
N PRO A 87 -26.70 -17.91 33.35
CA PRO A 87 -26.80 -18.41 34.72
C PRO A 87 -26.07 -17.51 35.73
N GLU A 88 -26.54 -17.52 36.99
CA GLU A 88 -26.11 -16.61 38.06
C GLU A 88 -24.59 -16.67 38.39
N GLU A 89 -23.93 -17.76 38.01
CA GLU A 89 -22.48 -17.98 38.13
C GLU A 89 -21.65 -16.98 37.31
N ARG A 90 -22.24 -16.29 36.33
CA ARG A 90 -21.66 -15.17 35.54
C ARG A 90 -20.24 -15.44 35.04
N ARG A 91 -20.04 -16.60 34.40
CA ARG A 91 -18.70 -17.04 33.96
C ARG A 91 -18.11 -16.01 32.98
N ASN A 92 -16.86 -15.60 33.20
CA ASN A 92 -16.08 -14.80 32.25
C ASN A 92 -16.58 -13.38 31.90
N GLY A 93 -17.61 -12.86 32.58
CA GLY A 93 -18.09 -11.48 32.43
C GLY A 93 -18.55 -11.12 31.02
N LEU A 94 -18.35 -9.85 30.63
CA LEU A 94 -18.76 -9.28 29.33
C LEU A 94 -18.24 -10.09 28.13
N SER A 95 -16.95 -10.44 28.13
CA SER A 95 -16.38 -11.25 27.05
C SER A 95 -17.05 -12.63 26.94
N GLY A 96 -17.46 -13.22 28.07
CA GLY A 96 -18.21 -14.48 28.09
C GLY A 96 -19.60 -14.34 27.46
N ALA A 97 -20.32 -13.27 27.81
CA ALA A 97 -21.64 -12.98 27.23
C ALA A 97 -21.54 -12.80 25.70
N VAL A 98 -20.51 -12.11 25.21
CA VAL A 98 -20.29 -11.95 23.77
C VAL A 98 -20.03 -13.30 23.09
N VAL A 99 -19.21 -14.19 23.66
CA VAL A 99 -18.92 -15.51 23.07
C VAL A 99 -20.18 -16.38 23.02
N GLU A 100 -20.95 -16.45 24.10
CA GLU A 100 -22.23 -17.19 24.12
C GLU A 100 -23.22 -16.62 23.11
N GLY A 101 -23.27 -15.28 22.97
CA GLY A 101 -24.05 -14.62 21.92
C GLY A 101 -23.59 -14.97 20.50
N MET A 102 -22.28 -15.07 20.27
CA MET A 102 -21.74 -15.47 18.95
C MET A 102 -22.11 -16.90 18.58
N GLU A 103 -22.13 -17.79 19.56
CA GLU A 103 -22.52 -19.20 19.37
C GLU A 103 -24.02 -19.32 19.04
N ALA A 104 -24.86 -18.59 19.76
CA ALA A 104 -26.30 -18.59 19.58
C ALA A 104 -26.78 -17.83 18.32
N ALA A 105 -26.04 -16.81 17.85
CA ALA A 105 -26.45 -15.95 16.75
C ALA A 105 -26.52 -16.67 15.38
N GLY A 106 -27.55 -16.42 14.58
CA GLY A 106 -27.72 -17.04 13.26
C GLY A 106 -27.03 -16.31 12.09
N GLY A 107 -26.82 -15.00 12.19
CA GLY A 107 -26.47 -14.16 11.03
C GLY A 107 -25.13 -14.51 10.36
N LEU A 108 -25.05 -14.26 9.04
CA LEU A 108 -23.79 -14.38 8.28
C LEU A 108 -22.68 -13.50 8.86
N ARG A 109 -23.08 -12.34 9.38
CA ARG A 109 -22.22 -11.43 10.15
C ARG A 109 -22.81 -11.17 11.53
N LEU A 110 -21.90 -10.96 12.47
CA LEU A 110 -22.18 -10.69 13.87
C LEU A 110 -21.68 -9.29 14.20
N CYS A 111 -22.56 -8.41 14.65
CA CYS A 111 -22.20 -7.09 15.17
C CYS A 111 -22.25 -7.15 16.70
N VAL A 112 -21.16 -6.79 17.37
CA VAL A 112 -21.17 -6.63 18.83
C VAL A 112 -21.27 -5.13 19.12
N ILE A 113 -22.18 -4.74 20.02
CA ILE A 113 -22.38 -3.34 20.44
C ILE A 113 -22.82 -3.27 21.90
N ASP A 114 -22.31 -2.30 22.65
CA ASP A 114 -22.73 -2.08 24.04
C ASP A 114 -24.16 -1.50 24.13
N ALA A 115 -24.85 -1.78 25.24
CA ALA A 115 -26.23 -1.33 25.45
C ALA A 115 -26.37 0.16 25.86
N ASP A 116 -25.28 0.83 26.24
CA ASP A 116 -25.27 2.16 26.90
C ASP A 116 -25.43 3.37 25.95
N LEU A 117 -25.76 3.11 24.68
CA LEU A 117 -25.94 4.09 23.60
C LEU A 117 -24.71 4.97 23.28
N GLN A 118 -23.55 4.72 23.89
CA GLN A 118 -22.31 5.42 23.56
C GLN A 118 -21.81 5.07 22.15
N HIS A 119 -22.14 3.85 21.72
CA HIS A 119 -21.94 3.38 20.36
C HIS A 119 -23.17 3.73 19.51
N PRO A 120 -23.05 4.61 18.50
CA PRO A 120 -24.17 4.98 17.65
C PRO A 120 -24.56 3.82 16.71
N PRO A 121 -25.78 3.26 16.82
CA PRO A 121 -26.23 2.18 15.93
C PRO A 121 -26.28 2.59 14.45
N GLU A 122 -26.35 3.89 14.16
CA GLU A 122 -26.37 4.47 12.81
C GLU A 122 -25.09 4.18 12.00
N ILE A 123 -24.04 3.69 12.66
CA ILE A 123 -22.76 3.34 12.03
C ILE A 123 -22.74 1.88 11.55
N ILE A 124 -23.62 1.02 12.09
CA ILE A 124 -23.69 -0.40 11.71
C ILE A 124 -23.86 -0.61 10.19
N PRO A 125 -24.72 0.15 9.47
CA PRO A 125 -24.82 0.03 8.01
C PRO A 125 -23.48 0.28 7.29
N GLN A 126 -22.73 1.29 7.73
CA GLN A 126 -21.45 1.64 7.12
C GLN A 126 -20.38 0.56 7.40
N LEU A 127 -20.37 0.00 8.62
CA LEU A 127 -19.49 -1.13 8.96
C LEU A 127 -19.80 -2.35 8.10
N LEU A 128 -21.09 -2.65 7.90
CA LEU A 128 -21.56 -3.77 7.09
C LEU A 128 -21.20 -3.58 5.60
N ASP A 129 -21.43 -2.38 5.06
CA ASP A 129 -21.08 -2.04 3.68
C ASP A 129 -19.57 -2.04 3.46
N GLN A 130 -18.78 -1.63 4.45
CA GLN A 130 -17.33 -1.74 4.42
C GLN A 130 -16.88 -3.21 4.43
N ALA A 131 -17.50 -4.06 5.25
CA ALA A 131 -17.22 -5.50 5.27
C ALA A 131 -17.51 -6.15 3.91
N ASN A 132 -18.65 -5.79 3.29
CA ASN A 132 -19.07 -6.26 1.98
C ASN A 132 -18.10 -5.80 0.87
N ARG A 133 -17.79 -4.51 0.80
CA ARG A 133 -16.92 -3.93 -0.25
C ARG A 133 -15.48 -4.42 -0.20
N THR A 134 -14.92 -4.56 1.00
CA THR A 134 -13.50 -4.94 1.18
C THR A 134 -13.29 -6.45 1.28
N GLY A 135 -14.37 -7.22 1.45
CA GLY A 135 -14.28 -8.63 1.80
C GLY A 135 -13.61 -8.88 3.14
N ALA A 136 -13.65 -7.92 4.06
CA ALA A 136 -13.07 -8.03 5.40
C ALA A 136 -13.77 -9.12 6.21
N ASP A 137 -13.00 -9.78 7.08
CA ASP A 137 -13.53 -10.71 8.07
C ASP A 137 -13.93 -9.95 9.34
N VAL A 138 -13.21 -8.89 9.70
CA VAL A 138 -13.52 -8.01 10.83
C VAL A 138 -13.51 -6.54 10.38
N VAL A 139 -14.53 -5.79 10.78
CA VAL A 139 -14.56 -4.32 10.67
C VAL A 139 -14.66 -3.74 12.07
N VAL A 140 -13.63 -3.01 12.48
CA VAL A 140 -13.51 -2.39 13.81
C VAL A 140 -14.09 -0.98 13.75
N ALA A 141 -15.03 -0.67 14.64
CA ALA A 141 -15.47 0.71 14.84
C ALA A 141 -14.48 1.38 15.81
N SER A 142 -13.59 2.19 15.24
CA SER A 142 -12.48 2.80 15.98
C SER A 142 -12.86 4.21 16.41
N ARG A 143 -12.71 4.49 17.71
CA ARG A 143 -12.98 5.83 18.27
C ARG A 143 -11.95 6.82 17.73
N GLN A 144 -12.41 7.95 17.18
CA GLN A 144 -11.50 9.01 16.75
C GLN A 144 -10.89 9.68 17.99
N ALA A 145 -9.57 9.61 18.12
CA ALA A 145 -8.85 10.17 19.25
C ALA A 145 -7.83 11.19 18.77
N ASP A 146 -8.12 12.47 18.99
CA ASP A 146 -7.08 13.49 19.03
C ASP A 146 -6.14 13.24 20.23
N LEU A 147 -4.99 13.93 20.26
CA LEU A 147 -3.98 13.84 21.32
C LEU A 147 -4.54 14.02 22.76
N LEU A 148 -5.78 14.49 22.91
CA LEU A 148 -6.48 14.75 24.17
C LEU A 148 -7.64 13.77 24.48
N GLY A 149 -7.86 12.75 23.64
CA GLY A 149 -8.86 11.69 23.85
C GLY A 149 -10.20 11.93 23.13
N PRO A 150 -11.05 10.90 22.98
CA PRO A 150 -12.37 11.03 22.38
C PRO A 150 -13.25 11.99 23.18
N VAL A 151 -14.02 12.84 22.49
CA VAL A 151 -15.09 13.64 23.11
C VAL A 151 -16.05 12.68 23.83
N GLY A 152 -16.30 12.87 25.13
CA GLY A 152 -17.25 12.02 25.89
C GLY A 152 -16.66 11.08 26.95
N LEU A 153 -15.33 10.99 27.10
CA LEU A 153 -14.68 10.30 28.23
C LEU A 153 -14.14 11.30 29.26
N SER A 154 -14.17 10.95 30.56
CA SER A 154 -13.42 11.72 31.56
C SER A 154 -11.93 11.69 31.19
N ARG A 155 -11.21 12.81 31.32
CA ARG A 155 -9.79 12.95 30.90
C ARG A 155 -8.89 11.83 31.45
N SER A 156 -9.16 11.36 32.67
CA SER A 156 -8.47 10.23 33.29
C SER A 156 -8.72 8.89 32.58
N ARG A 157 -9.96 8.62 32.13
CA ARG A 157 -10.31 7.39 31.40
C ARG A 157 -9.81 7.37 29.97
N ALA A 158 -9.83 8.51 29.30
CA ALA A 158 -9.23 8.64 27.97
C ALA A 158 -7.74 8.30 28.02
N LEU A 159 -7.02 8.81 29.02
CA LEU A 159 -5.61 8.51 29.25
C LEU A 159 -5.38 7.03 29.56
N THR A 160 -6.16 6.42 30.46
CA THR A 160 -6.04 4.98 30.77
C THR A 160 -6.32 4.11 29.54
N SER A 161 -7.38 4.39 28.78
CA SER A 161 -7.70 3.63 27.56
C SER A 161 -6.59 3.76 26.51
N GLN A 162 -6.02 4.95 26.32
CA GLN A 162 -4.89 5.15 25.40
C GLN A 162 -3.65 4.39 25.85
N LEU A 163 -3.32 4.42 27.14
CA LEU A 163 -2.19 3.65 27.69
C LEU A 163 -2.36 2.14 27.49
N LEU A 164 -3.56 1.60 27.74
CA LEU A 164 -3.85 0.18 27.51
C LEU A 164 -3.79 -0.19 26.02
N THR A 165 -4.27 0.68 25.13
CA THR A 165 -4.16 0.49 23.68
C THR A 165 -2.70 0.50 23.23
N ILE A 166 -1.88 1.43 23.73
CA ILE A 166 -0.43 1.47 23.44
C ILE A 166 0.24 0.19 23.92
N LEU A 167 -0.04 -0.25 25.16
CA LEU A 167 0.49 -1.49 25.72
C LEU A 167 0.11 -2.71 24.88
N ALA A 168 -1.17 -2.86 24.51
CA ALA A 168 -1.61 -3.97 23.66
C ALA A 168 -0.90 -3.97 22.30
N ARG A 169 -0.75 -2.80 21.67
CA ARG A 169 -0.06 -2.64 20.39
C ARG A 169 1.45 -2.89 20.48
N MET A 170 2.07 -2.62 21.63
CA MET A 170 3.47 -3.00 21.89
C MET A 170 3.65 -4.50 22.09
N VAL A 171 2.69 -5.19 22.73
CA VAL A 171 2.76 -6.64 22.99
C VAL A 171 2.39 -7.46 21.75
N PHE A 172 1.47 -6.97 20.92
CA PHE A 172 1.00 -7.63 19.70
C PHE A 172 1.17 -6.75 18.44
N PRO A 173 2.40 -6.30 18.12
CA PRO A 173 2.64 -5.29 17.07
C PRO A 173 2.30 -5.80 15.66
N ARG A 174 2.29 -7.11 15.44
CA ARG A 174 1.92 -7.73 14.15
C ARG A 174 0.42 -7.82 13.95
N VAL A 175 -0.28 -8.30 14.98
CA VAL A 175 -1.72 -8.52 14.95
C VAL A 175 -2.45 -7.16 14.93
N LEU A 176 -1.95 -6.20 15.71
CA LEU A 176 -2.62 -4.91 15.94
C LEU A 176 -2.01 -3.76 15.14
N LYS A 177 -1.19 -4.06 14.11
CA LYS A 177 -0.46 -3.03 13.33
C LYS A 177 -1.39 -2.02 12.67
N ASN A 178 -2.54 -2.50 12.18
CA ASN A 178 -3.55 -1.74 11.45
C ASN A 178 -4.86 -1.64 12.23
N VAL A 179 -4.80 -1.82 13.56
CA VAL A 179 -5.94 -1.66 14.46
C VAL A 179 -5.59 -0.55 15.44
N SER A 180 -6.14 0.62 15.20
CA SER A 180 -5.99 1.83 15.99
C SER A 180 -6.63 1.68 17.35
N ASP A 181 -7.76 0.95 17.43
CA ASP A 181 -8.50 0.71 18.67
C ASP A 181 -8.87 -0.77 18.87
N PRO A 182 -7.93 -1.61 19.31
CA PRO A 182 -8.16 -3.04 19.49
C PRO A 182 -9.00 -3.38 20.74
N LEU A 183 -9.42 -2.35 21.47
CA LEU A 183 -10.10 -2.47 22.76
C LEU A 183 -11.57 -2.00 22.70
N THR A 184 -12.07 -1.62 21.53
CA THR A 184 -13.47 -1.23 21.33
C THR A 184 -14.41 -2.42 21.56
N GLY A 185 -15.60 -2.13 22.10
CA GLY A 185 -16.71 -3.08 22.19
C GLY A 185 -17.56 -3.14 20.91
N PHE A 186 -17.26 -2.29 19.93
CA PHE A 186 -18.08 -2.12 18.73
C PHE A 186 -17.35 -2.59 17.47
N PHE A 187 -17.80 -3.72 16.90
CA PHE A 187 -17.21 -4.31 15.71
C PHE A 187 -18.16 -5.27 15.00
N ILE A 188 -17.94 -5.48 13.69
CA ILE A 188 -18.59 -6.53 12.91
C ILE A 188 -17.59 -7.63 12.58
N VAL A 189 -18.02 -8.88 12.66
CA VAL A 189 -17.23 -10.04 12.26
C VAL A 189 -18.02 -11.04 11.43
N ARG A 190 -17.35 -11.68 10.47
CA ARG A 190 -17.89 -12.80 9.70
C ARG A 190 -17.98 -14.04 10.60
N ARG A 191 -19.19 -14.59 10.78
CA ARG A 191 -19.43 -15.77 11.63
C ARG A 191 -18.53 -16.95 11.24
N ALA A 192 -18.46 -17.26 9.95
CA ALA A 192 -17.66 -18.37 9.41
C ALA A 192 -16.13 -18.21 9.58
N ALA A 193 -15.64 -17.02 9.95
CA ALA A 193 -14.21 -16.75 10.12
C ALA A 193 -13.73 -16.90 11.57
N ILE A 194 -14.64 -17.00 12.56
CA ILE A 194 -14.30 -17.20 13.97
C ILE A 194 -14.58 -18.65 14.35
N ASP A 195 -13.60 -19.28 15.00
CA ASP A 195 -13.81 -20.47 15.80
C ASP A 195 -13.98 -20.07 17.28
N THR A 196 -15.22 -20.11 17.77
CA THR A 196 -15.55 -19.71 19.16
C THR A 196 -14.91 -20.65 20.19
N THR A 197 -14.67 -21.92 19.84
CA THR A 197 -14.05 -22.90 20.74
C THR A 197 -12.59 -22.58 21.07
N SER A 198 -11.94 -21.81 20.20
CA SER A 198 -10.56 -21.35 20.40
C SER A 198 -10.45 -20.18 21.39
N LEU A 199 -11.55 -19.47 21.64
CA LEU A 199 -11.60 -18.29 22.50
C LEU A 199 -11.62 -18.71 23.98
N GLN A 200 -10.89 -17.98 24.82
CA GLN A 200 -10.85 -18.16 26.27
C GLN A 200 -11.22 -16.85 26.95
N PRO A 201 -12.48 -16.41 26.82
CA PRO A 201 -12.91 -15.09 27.25
C PRO A 201 -12.58 -14.86 28.72
N GLU A 202 -11.90 -13.76 29.01
CA GLU A 202 -11.66 -13.31 30.38
C GLU A 202 -11.80 -11.78 30.45
N GLY A 203 -12.79 -11.30 31.21
CA GLY A 203 -13.00 -9.86 31.41
C GLY A 203 -13.86 -9.21 30.32
N PHE A 204 -13.34 -8.16 29.67
CA PHE A 204 -14.16 -7.20 28.91
C PHE A 204 -13.60 -6.79 27.53
N LYS A 205 -12.51 -7.42 27.06
CA LYS A 205 -11.81 -7.03 25.80
C LYS A 205 -11.78 -8.16 24.77
N ILE A 206 -12.95 -8.65 24.41
CA ILE A 206 -13.11 -9.79 23.49
C ILE A 206 -12.52 -9.54 22.08
N LEU A 207 -12.58 -8.32 21.55
CA LEU A 207 -12.02 -8.00 20.23
C LEU A 207 -10.52 -8.30 20.16
N LEU A 208 -9.77 -7.90 21.19
CA LEU A 208 -8.33 -8.18 21.27
C LEU A 208 -8.05 -9.68 21.22
N GLU A 209 -8.85 -10.48 21.92
CA GLU A 209 -8.72 -11.93 21.92
C GLU A 209 -9.02 -12.56 20.56
N ILE A 210 -10.10 -12.12 19.89
CA ILE A 210 -10.45 -12.55 18.52
C ILE A 210 -9.28 -12.28 17.58
N LEU A 211 -8.77 -11.05 17.57
CA LEU A 211 -7.68 -10.63 16.70
C LEU A 211 -6.40 -11.45 16.95
N VAL A 212 -6.05 -11.69 18.22
CA VAL A 212 -4.81 -12.39 18.59
C VAL A 212 -4.88 -13.89 18.29
N ARG A 213 -6.05 -14.53 18.47
CA ARG A 213 -6.23 -15.97 18.23
C ARG A 213 -6.51 -16.32 16.77
N HIS A 214 -6.97 -15.35 15.98
CA HIS A 214 -7.21 -15.49 14.54
C HIS A 214 -6.37 -14.47 13.74
N PRO A 215 -5.03 -14.63 13.73
CA PRO A 215 -4.12 -13.63 13.15
C PRO A 215 -4.22 -13.48 11.62
N ASP A 216 -4.91 -14.41 10.94
CA ASP A 216 -5.08 -14.41 9.48
C ASP A 216 -6.37 -13.68 9.02
N LEU A 217 -7.17 -13.14 9.95
CA LEU A 217 -8.38 -12.38 9.62
C LEU A 217 -8.05 -11.10 8.84
N ARG A 218 -8.86 -10.79 7.83
CA ARG A 218 -8.81 -9.51 7.11
C ARG A 218 -9.51 -8.44 7.94
N VAL A 219 -8.74 -7.51 8.50
CA VAL A 219 -9.26 -6.45 9.38
C VAL A 219 -9.26 -5.09 8.67
N THR A 220 -10.36 -4.36 8.76
CA THR A 220 -10.46 -2.94 8.36
C THR A 220 -11.07 -2.11 9.48
N GLU A 221 -10.89 -0.79 9.45
CA GLU A 221 -11.41 0.12 10.49
C GLU A 221 -12.31 1.19 9.88
N LEU A 222 -13.35 1.57 10.61
CA LEU A 222 -14.18 2.74 10.34
C LEU A 222 -14.12 3.66 11.56
N HIS A 223 -13.81 4.93 11.35
CA HIS A 223 -13.63 5.88 12.45
C HIS A 223 -14.93 6.60 12.77
N PHE A 224 -15.22 6.81 14.06
CA PHE A 224 -16.41 7.54 14.50
C PHE A 224 -16.23 8.34 15.79
N ASP A 225 -17.12 9.31 15.98
CA ASP A 225 -17.21 10.15 17.17
C ASP A 225 -17.94 9.43 18.31
N PHE A 226 -17.29 9.31 19.47
CA PHE A 226 -17.84 8.61 20.63
C PHE A 226 -18.86 9.49 21.37
N ALA A 227 -20.06 8.96 21.67
CA ALA A 227 -21.11 9.74 22.32
C ALA A 227 -20.98 9.74 23.86
N PRO A 228 -21.40 10.83 24.56
CA PRO A 228 -21.51 10.83 26.02
C PRO A 228 -22.56 9.81 26.48
N ARG A 229 -22.37 9.24 27.69
CA ARG A 229 -23.34 8.30 28.28
C ARG A 229 -24.69 8.96 28.49
N HIS A 230 -25.75 8.24 28.14
CA HIS A 230 -27.12 8.68 28.38
C HIS A 230 -27.43 8.65 29.88
N GLU A 231 -27.16 7.53 30.58
CA GLU A 231 -27.28 7.38 32.05
C GLU A 231 -26.34 6.28 32.61
N GLY A 232 -26.05 6.29 33.93
CA GLY A 232 -25.34 5.21 34.65
C GLY A 232 -24.00 5.58 35.33
N GLN A 233 -23.69 4.96 36.48
CA GLN A 233 -22.41 5.12 37.20
C GLN A 233 -21.36 4.12 36.70
N SER A 234 -20.13 4.58 36.45
CA SER A 234 -19.06 3.72 35.93
C SER A 234 -18.24 3.04 37.02
N LYS A 235 -18.06 1.73 36.87
CA LYS A 235 -17.36 0.81 37.79
C LYS A 235 -15.90 0.51 37.41
N ALA A 236 -15.23 1.39 36.67
CA ALA A 236 -13.84 1.17 36.27
C ALA A 236 -12.87 1.36 37.47
N ASP A 237 -12.54 0.26 38.14
CA ASP A 237 -11.70 0.19 39.34
C ASP A 237 -10.28 -0.34 39.02
N LEU A 238 -9.30 -0.12 39.91
CA LEU A 238 -7.90 -0.56 39.77
C LEU A 238 -7.77 -2.08 39.50
N ASN A 239 -8.73 -2.84 40.01
CA ASN A 239 -8.85 -4.28 39.80
C ASN A 239 -9.11 -4.66 38.33
N GLU A 240 -9.81 -3.83 37.55
CA GLU A 240 -10.04 -4.08 36.12
C GLU A 240 -8.75 -3.89 35.31
N GLY A 241 -7.92 -2.91 35.67
CA GLY A 241 -6.59 -2.71 35.09
C GLY A 241 -5.71 -3.95 35.28
N MET A 242 -5.65 -4.50 36.49
CA MET A 242 -4.87 -5.71 36.78
C MET A 242 -5.39 -6.95 36.02
N ARG A 243 -6.71 -7.09 35.88
CA ARG A 243 -7.33 -8.14 35.05
C ARG A 243 -6.90 -8.02 33.58
N PHE A 244 -6.87 -6.81 33.04
CA PHE A 244 -6.41 -6.56 31.67
C PHE A 244 -4.94 -6.94 31.47
N PHE A 245 -4.04 -6.57 32.40
CA PHE A 245 -2.62 -6.98 32.31
C PHE A 245 -2.44 -8.50 32.35
N ARG A 246 -3.17 -9.20 33.23
CA ARG A 246 -3.15 -10.66 33.30
C ARG A 246 -3.66 -11.29 32.00
N HIS A 247 -4.74 -10.75 31.44
CA HIS A 247 -5.28 -11.19 30.16
C HIS A 247 -4.27 -10.98 29.02
N LEU A 248 -3.61 -9.83 28.96
CA LEU A 248 -2.57 -9.51 27.97
C LEU A 248 -1.37 -10.48 28.07
N ALA A 249 -0.89 -10.74 29.29
CA ALA A 249 0.20 -11.68 29.56
C ALA A 249 -0.18 -13.11 29.16
N ARG A 250 -1.39 -13.56 29.55
CA ARG A 250 -1.92 -14.88 29.19
C ARG A 250 -2.04 -15.04 27.68
N LEU A 251 -2.66 -14.09 26.98
CA LEU A 251 -2.76 -14.11 25.52
C LEU A 251 -1.37 -14.25 24.88
N ARG A 252 -0.38 -13.49 25.35
CA ARG A 252 0.98 -13.53 24.79
C ARG A 252 1.67 -14.87 25.03
N LEU A 253 1.50 -15.46 26.21
CA LEU A 253 2.11 -16.74 26.58
C LEU A 253 1.42 -17.94 25.92
N THR A 254 0.11 -17.89 25.75
CA THR A 254 -0.70 -18.99 25.19
C THR A 254 -0.56 -19.07 23.68
N VAL A 255 -0.52 -17.91 23.00
CA VAL A 255 -0.42 -17.83 21.53
C VAL A 255 1.02 -17.96 21.02
N ASN A 256 2.03 -17.75 21.89
CA ASN A 256 3.43 -17.76 21.49
C ASN A 256 4.27 -18.72 22.36
N GLN A 257 4.03 -20.02 22.27
CA GLN A 257 4.87 -21.05 22.92
C GLN A 257 6.36 -20.91 22.53
N HIS A 258 6.66 -20.36 21.34
CA HIS A 258 8.01 -20.03 20.91
C HIS A 258 8.64 -18.90 21.72
N LEU A 259 7.86 -17.96 22.26
CA LEU A 259 8.38 -16.93 23.17
C LEU A 259 8.94 -17.57 24.44
N ILE A 260 8.28 -18.59 24.97
CA ILE A 260 8.76 -19.31 26.16
C ILE A 260 10.06 -20.03 25.84
N ARG A 261 10.11 -20.79 24.75
CA ARG A 261 11.35 -21.46 24.29
C ARG A 261 12.48 -20.44 24.02
N PHE A 262 12.15 -19.31 23.41
CA PHE A 262 13.09 -18.22 23.14
C PHE A 262 13.63 -17.57 24.42
N LEU A 263 12.76 -17.30 25.40
CA LEU A 263 13.16 -16.78 26.70
C LEU A 263 14.07 -17.75 27.45
N ILE A 264 13.80 -19.06 27.37
CA ILE A 264 14.68 -20.10 27.92
C ILE A 264 16.07 -20.05 27.27
N VAL A 265 16.13 -20.02 25.94
CA VAL A 265 17.41 -19.93 25.21
C VAL A 265 18.16 -18.64 25.55
N LEU A 266 17.45 -17.51 25.67
CA LEU A 266 18.03 -16.22 26.04
C LEU A 266 18.59 -16.23 27.46
N LEU A 267 17.85 -16.76 28.43
CA LEU A 267 18.31 -16.88 29.82
C LEU A 267 19.53 -17.79 29.94
N LEU A 268 19.53 -18.91 29.22
CA LEU A 268 20.67 -19.82 29.17
C LEU A 268 21.90 -19.15 28.54
N ALA A 269 21.71 -18.39 27.46
CA ALA A 269 22.76 -17.63 26.80
C ALA A 269 23.36 -16.54 27.73
N ILE A 270 22.51 -15.84 28.49
CA ILE A 270 22.96 -14.87 29.51
C ILE A 270 23.77 -15.56 30.60
N ALA A 271 23.27 -16.67 31.16
CA ALA A 271 23.97 -17.43 32.19
C ALA A 271 25.34 -17.95 31.69
N LEU A 272 25.38 -18.46 30.46
CA LEU A 272 26.61 -18.91 29.81
C LEU A 272 27.61 -17.76 29.66
N ASN A 273 27.15 -16.58 29.25
CA ASN A 273 28.02 -15.42 29.12
C ASN A 273 28.57 -14.95 30.48
N LEU A 274 27.71 -14.85 31.50
CA LEU A 274 28.07 -14.41 32.85
C LEU A 274 29.01 -15.37 33.59
N THR A 275 29.05 -16.63 33.18
CA THR A 275 30.00 -17.62 33.70
C THR A 275 31.32 -17.60 32.92
N LEU A 276 31.23 -17.59 31.58
CA LEU A 276 32.38 -17.68 30.70
C LEU A 276 33.25 -16.41 30.73
N LEU A 277 32.65 -15.23 30.68
CA LEU A 277 33.39 -13.97 30.64
C LEU A 277 34.32 -13.80 31.87
N PRO A 278 33.84 -13.92 33.12
CA PRO A 278 34.71 -13.87 34.30
C PRO A 278 35.73 -15.01 34.37
N ALA A 279 35.40 -16.21 33.90
CA ALA A 279 36.34 -17.34 33.88
C ALA A 279 37.51 -17.08 32.91
N LEU A 280 37.22 -16.55 31.73
CA LEU A 280 38.22 -16.19 30.73
C LEU A 280 39.14 -15.07 31.22
N THR A 281 38.59 -14.05 31.90
CA THR A 281 39.40 -12.96 32.48
C THR A 281 40.26 -13.42 33.65
N ARG A 282 39.75 -14.31 34.53
CA ARG A 282 40.56 -14.91 35.61
C ARG A 282 41.67 -15.81 35.07
N GLY A 283 41.46 -16.42 33.91
CA GLY A 283 42.49 -17.16 33.17
C GLY A 283 43.54 -16.29 32.46
N GLY A 284 43.65 -15.00 32.79
CA GLY A 284 44.70 -14.10 32.30
C GLY A 284 44.46 -13.48 30.92
N ARG A 285 43.29 -13.71 30.30
CA ARG A 285 42.97 -13.09 29.00
C ARG A 285 42.59 -11.61 29.19
N PRO A 286 43.03 -10.71 28.29
CA PRO A 286 42.55 -9.32 28.27
C PRO A 286 41.02 -9.25 28.21
N VAL A 287 40.42 -8.33 28.95
CA VAL A 287 38.94 -8.21 29.11
C VAL A 287 38.21 -8.17 27.78
N MET A 288 38.72 -7.41 26.80
CA MET A 288 38.08 -7.31 25.48
C MET A 288 38.18 -8.60 24.66
N LEU A 289 39.28 -9.34 24.78
CA LEU A 289 39.43 -10.64 24.12
C LEU A 289 38.52 -11.69 24.78
N ALA A 290 38.46 -11.70 26.11
CA ALA A 290 37.53 -12.54 26.87
C ALA A 290 36.07 -12.26 26.50
N ALA A 291 35.71 -10.98 26.33
CA ALA A 291 34.37 -10.57 25.90
C ALA A 291 34.03 -11.00 24.48
N ALA A 292 34.95 -10.86 23.52
CA ALA A 292 34.74 -11.32 22.15
C ALA A 292 34.54 -12.84 22.09
N MET A 293 35.35 -13.61 22.84
CA MET A 293 35.21 -15.06 22.94
C MET A 293 33.88 -15.47 23.59
N ALA A 294 33.54 -14.86 24.73
CA ALA A 294 32.28 -15.15 25.43
C ALA A 294 31.06 -14.81 24.57
N GLY A 295 31.08 -13.67 23.88
CA GLY A 295 30.04 -13.25 22.94
C GLY A 295 29.89 -14.20 21.75
N ALA A 296 30.99 -14.65 21.13
CA ALA A 296 30.96 -15.61 20.04
C ALA A 296 30.35 -16.96 20.46
N VAL A 297 30.73 -17.47 21.64
CA VAL A 297 30.14 -18.70 22.22
C VAL A 297 28.65 -18.52 22.53
N THR A 298 28.26 -17.33 23.01
CA THR A 298 26.86 -16.99 23.26
C THR A 298 26.03 -17.02 21.97
N ILE A 299 26.55 -16.48 20.87
CA ILE A 299 25.90 -16.52 19.55
C ILE A 299 25.76 -17.97 19.06
N ALA A 300 26.81 -18.79 19.22
CA ALA A 300 26.76 -20.20 18.85
C ALA A 300 25.67 -20.97 19.65
N ALA A 301 25.54 -20.68 20.95
CA ALA A 301 24.49 -21.26 21.78
C ALA A 301 23.08 -20.81 21.34
N ILE A 302 22.91 -19.54 20.99
CA ILE A 302 21.64 -19.02 20.46
C ILE A 302 21.28 -19.66 19.11
N LEU A 303 22.25 -19.87 18.22
CA LEU A 303 22.05 -20.55 16.94
C LEU A 303 21.58 -22.00 17.12
N LEU A 304 22.18 -22.72 18.07
CA LEU A 304 21.77 -24.08 18.41
C LEU A 304 20.37 -24.10 19.05
N GLY A 305 20.10 -23.14 19.94
CA GLY A 305 18.79 -22.95 20.56
C GLY A 305 17.71 -22.59 19.55
N GLU A 306 18.02 -21.83 18.51
CA GLU A 306 17.08 -21.47 17.44
C GLU A 306 16.52 -22.71 16.72
N MET A 307 17.35 -23.74 16.51
CA MET A 307 16.92 -25.01 15.92
C MET A 307 15.84 -25.71 16.77
N TRP A 308 15.89 -25.53 18.10
CA TRP A 308 14.90 -26.07 19.04
C TRP A 308 13.67 -25.16 19.18
N VAL A 309 13.85 -23.84 19.28
CA VAL A 309 12.74 -22.88 19.43
C VAL A 309 11.75 -22.98 18.28
N PHE A 310 12.24 -23.23 17.06
CA PHE A 310 11.44 -23.27 15.83
C PHE A 310 11.44 -24.64 15.13
N SER A 311 11.61 -25.73 15.88
CA SER A 311 11.53 -27.10 15.38
C SER A 311 10.22 -27.38 14.63
N ASP A 312 9.13 -26.73 15.06
CA ASP A 312 7.76 -27.08 14.65
C ASP A 312 7.26 -26.26 13.43
N ARG A 313 8.11 -25.47 12.77
CA ARG A 313 7.74 -24.67 11.58
C ARG A 313 8.45 -25.13 10.31
N PRO A 314 7.74 -25.64 9.29
CA PRO A 314 8.31 -25.95 7.98
C PRO A 314 8.06 -24.78 7.01
N ARG A 315 8.75 -23.63 7.15
CA ARG A 315 8.74 -22.58 6.08
C ARG A 315 10.09 -21.87 5.95
N GLY A 316 10.77 -22.12 4.82
CA GLY A 316 12.05 -21.52 4.40
C GLY A 316 13.27 -22.43 4.61
N PRO A 317 14.35 -22.33 3.79
CA PRO A 317 15.54 -23.14 3.98
C PRO A 317 16.26 -22.73 5.28
N ALA A 318 16.40 -23.67 6.22
CA ALA A 318 16.99 -23.45 7.56
C ALA A 318 18.31 -22.67 7.53
N ARG A 319 19.15 -22.93 6.50
CA ARG A 319 20.42 -22.23 6.26
C ARG A 319 20.28 -20.70 6.22
N ARG A 320 19.22 -20.17 5.61
CA ARG A 320 19.01 -18.72 5.49
C ARG A 320 18.61 -18.07 6.81
N ARG A 321 17.84 -18.79 7.64
CA ARG A 321 17.43 -18.32 8.96
C ARG A 321 18.62 -18.29 9.92
N LEU A 322 19.40 -19.38 9.97
CA LEU A 322 20.63 -19.45 10.78
C LEU A 322 21.65 -18.39 10.33
N ALA A 323 21.78 -18.13 9.02
CA ALA A 323 22.63 -17.05 8.52
C ALA A 323 22.14 -15.66 8.99
N GLY A 324 20.83 -15.44 9.05
CA GLY A 324 20.24 -14.21 9.58
C GLY A 324 20.51 -14.02 11.08
N VAL A 325 20.33 -15.06 11.89
CA VAL A 325 20.66 -15.01 13.33
C VAL A 325 22.16 -14.83 13.58
N LEU A 326 23.01 -15.48 12.78
CA LEU A 326 24.45 -15.30 12.85
C LEU A 326 24.85 -13.87 12.50
N LEU A 327 24.39 -13.34 11.37
CA LEU A 327 24.71 -11.98 10.91
C LEU A 327 24.24 -10.94 11.93
N LEU A 328 23.01 -11.08 12.42
CA LEU A 328 22.45 -10.17 13.41
C LEU A 328 23.17 -10.27 14.75
N GLY A 329 23.51 -11.49 15.19
CA GLY A 329 24.30 -11.73 16.39
C GLY A 329 25.69 -11.11 16.31
N LEU A 330 26.40 -11.27 15.18
CA LEU A 330 27.71 -10.66 14.95
C LEU A 330 27.63 -9.13 14.89
N LEU A 331 26.59 -8.58 14.28
CA LEU A 331 26.35 -7.14 14.25
C LEU A 331 26.20 -6.58 15.66
N PHE A 332 25.35 -7.19 16.50
CA PHE A 332 25.14 -6.71 17.86
C PHE A 332 26.31 -6.98 18.80
N LEU A 333 27.08 -8.04 18.55
CA LEU A 333 28.35 -8.27 19.23
C LEU A 333 29.29 -7.07 19.02
N GLY A 334 29.44 -6.64 17.76
CA GLY A 334 30.33 -5.53 17.40
C GLY A 334 29.81 -4.15 17.80
N VAL A 335 28.52 -3.88 17.61
CA VAL A 335 27.95 -2.53 17.73
C VAL A 335 27.48 -2.20 19.15
N VAL A 336 27.06 -3.20 19.93
CA VAL A 336 26.45 -2.97 21.26
C VAL A 336 27.26 -3.64 22.35
N TYR A 337 27.45 -4.96 22.26
CA TYR A 337 28.02 -5.73 23.37
C TYR A 337 29.48 -5.32 23.68
N LEU A 338 30.37 -5.33 22.68
CA LEU A 338 31.78 -4.99 22.90
C LEU A 338 31.98 -3.53 23.34
N PRO A 339 31.31 -2.53 22.75
CA PRO A 339 31.40 -1.13 23.22
C PRO A 339 30.92 -0.94 24.66
N VAL A 340 29.83 -1.61 25.06
CA VAL A 340 29.33 -1.53 26.43
C VAL A 340 30.31 -2.16 27.42
N ILE A 341 30.92 -3.31 27.09
CA ILE A 341 31.97 -3.91 27.91
C ILE A 341 33.19 -3.00 28.02
N TRP A 342 33.65 -2.43 26.90
CA TRP A 342 34.77 -1.50 26.89
C TRP A 342 34.50 -0.28 27.79
N LEU A 343 33.31 0.31 27.68
CA LEU A 343 32.93 1.45 28.51
C LEU A 343 32.86 1.07 29.99
N LEU A 344 32.11 0.02 30.34
CA LEU A 344 31.81 -0.29 31.73
C LEU A 344 33.00 -0.97 32.45
N ALA A 345 33.61 -1.97 31.83
CA ALA A 345 34.68 -2.75 32.48
C ALA A 345 36.07 -2.13 32.29
N VAL A 346 36.38 -1.57 31.11
CA VAL A 346 37.73 -1.03 30.82
C VAL A 346 37.84 0.45 31.17
N ARG A 347 36.86 1.27 30.77
CA ARG A 347 36.93 2.73 30.99
C ARG A 347 36.48 3.15 32.38
N LEU A 348 35.42 2.54 32.92
CA LEU A 348 34.85 2.87 34.23
C LEU A 348 35.30 1.92 35.35
N GLY A 349 35.99 0.81 35.03
CA GLY A 349 36.53 -0.12 36.01
C GLY A 349 35.48 -0.93 36.78
N LEU A 350 34.26 -1.05 36.26
CA LEU A 350 33.21 -1.85 36.91
C LEU A 350 33.54 -3.36 36.87
N PRO A 351 33.02 -4.15 37.83
CA PRO A 351 33.20 -5.59 37.81
C PRO A 351 32.72 -6.20 36.49
N VAL A 352 33.53 -7.08 35.92
CA VAL A 352 33.30 -7.70 34.61
C VAL A 352 31.93 -8.40 34.53
N MET A 353 31.42 -8.94 35.65
CA MET A 353 30.10 -9.56 35.72
C MET A 353 28.95 -8.54 35.56
N VAL A 354 29.10 -7.34 36.14
CA VAL A 354 28.11 -6.25 36.02
C VAL A 354 28.12 -5.70 34.59
N ALA A 355 29.32 -5.50 34.02
CA ALA A 355 29.46 -5.09 32.63
C ALA A 355 28.88 -6.14 31.66
N GLY A 356 29.12 -7.43 31.91
CA GLY A 356 28.57 -8.56 31.16
C GLY A 356 27.04 -8.58 31.14
N LEU A 357 26.42 -8.42 32.32
CA LEU A 357 24.96 -8.41 32.45
C LEU A 357 24.36 -7.21 31.70
N ALA A 358 24.91 -6.01 31.91
CA ALA A 358 24.43 -4.80 31.24
C ALA A 358 24.57 -4.90 29.71
N ALA A 359 25.71 -5.41 29.22
CA ALA A 359 25.94 -5.61 27.79
C ALA A 359 24.99 -6.65 27.19
N MET A 360 24.69 -7.74 27.90
CA MET A 360 23.72 -8.76 27.45
C MET A 360 22.28 -8.25 27.45
N LEU A 361 21.87 -7.48 28.46
CA LEU A 361 20.54 -6.87 28.48
C LEU A 361 20.37 -5.85 27.36
N ALA A 362 21.37 -4.98 27.14
CA ALA A 362 21.35 -4.01 26.05
C ALA A 362 21.34 -4.69 24.68
N ALA A 363 22.24 -5.66 24.45
CA ALA A 363 22.29 -6.41 23.20
C ALA A 363 21.01 -7.24 22.98
N GLY A 364 20.46 -7.87 24.02
CA GLY A 364 19.23 -8.65 23.97
C GLY A 364 17.99 -7.79 23.67
N PHE A 365 17.89 -6.60 24.25
CA PHE A 365 16.80 -5.66 23.98
C PHE A 365 16.84 -5.17 22.53
N VAL A 366 18.01 -4.74 22.04
CA VAL A 366 18.16 -4.31 20.65
C VAL A 366 17.97 -5.49 19.69
N TYR A 367 18.50 -6.67 20.01
CA TYR A 367 18.28 -7.90 19.24
C TYR A 367 16.79 -8.23 19.13
N TYR A 368 16.01 -8.12 20.21
CA TYR A 368 14.57 -8.34 20.18
C TYR A 368 13.87 -7.38 19.22
N LEU A 369 14.16 -6.07 19.33
CA LEU A 369 13.55 -5.04 18.47
C LEU A 369 13.83 -5.28 16.98
N PHE A 370 15.06 -5.65 16.61
CA PHE A 370 15.46 -5.86 15.22
C PHE A 370 15.13 -7.25 14.68
N SER A 371 15.25 -8.31 15.49
CA SER A 371 14.91 -9.68 15.06
C SER A 371 13.44 -9.78 14.68
N GLU A 372 12.55 -9.11 15.42
CA GLU A 372 11.13 -9.07 15.09
C GLU A 372 10.86 -8.37 13.75
N GLN A 373 11.65 -7.34 13.42
CA GLN A 373 11.53 -6.49 12.23
C GLN A 373 12.32 -6.97 11.00
N TRP A 374 13.29 -7.87 11.14
CA TRP A 374 14.19 -8.29 10.04
C TRP A 374 14.15 -9.80 9.80
N ILE A 375 14.13 -10.62 10.87
CA ILE A 375 14.14 -12.09 10.79
C ILE A 375 12.72 -12.65 10.74
N TRP A 376 11.71 -11.91 11.21
CA TRP A 376 10.35 -12.45 11.37
C TRP A 376 9.21 -11.60 10.77
N THR A 377 9.52 -10.48 10.12
CA THR A 377 8.58 -9.69 9.33
C THR A 377 8.27 -10.36 8.00
N ARG A 378 6.98 -10.60 7.76
CA ARG A 378 6.41 -10.45 6.42
C ARG A 378 6.22 -8.96 6.19
N GLY A 379 7.06 -8.35 5.34
CA GLY A 379 6.86 -7.01 4.76
C GLY A 379 6.87 -5.83 5.73
N LEU A 380 7.64 -4.79 5.40
CA LEU A 380 7.42 -3.45 5.92
C LEU A 380 6.04 -2.95 5.44
N MET A 381 4.95 -3.21 6.17
CA MET A 381 3.65 -2.59 5.83
C MET A 381 3.71 -1.09 6.16
N MET A 382 3.47 -0.26 5.15
CA MET A 382 3.36 1.20 5.23
C MET A 382 1.90 1.62 5.43
N ARG A 383 1.66 2.82 5.97
CA ARG A 383 0.31 3.38 6.12
C ARG A 383 -0.35 3.55 4.75
N PRO A 384 -1.67 3.31 4.61
CA PRO A 384 -2.36 3.57 3.35
C PRO A 384 -2.20 5.03 2.95
N ARG A 385 -1.64 5.27 1.77
CA ARG A 385 -1.62 6.59 1.14
C ARG A 385 -2.96 6.86 0.47
N ALA A 386 -3.38 8.13 0.49
CA ALA A 386 -4.44 8.60 -0.37
C ALA A 386 -4.06 8.38 -1.84
N TYR A 387 -5.06 8.15 -2.68
CA TYR A 387 -4.84 8.07 -4.11
C TYR A 387 -4.54 9.47 -4.67
N LEU A 388 -3.58 9.51 -5.59
CA LEU A 388 -3.36 10.62 -6.51
C LEU A 388 -4.06 10.27 -7.82
N TYR A 389 -4.69 11.27 -8.42
CA TYR A 389 -5.48 11.10 -9.64
C TYR A 389 -4.81 11.81 -10.80
N TYR A 390 -4.85 11.18 -11.97
CA TYR A 390 -4.29 11.70 -13.21
C TYR A 390 -5.31 11.53 -14.34
N ASP A 391 -5.52 12.57 -15.13
CA ASP A 391 -6.41 12.57 -16.29
C ASP A 391 -5.61 12.90 -17.56
N LEU A 392 -5.45 11.90 -18.42
CA LEU A 392 -4.70 12.02 -19.67
C LEU A 392 -5.66 12.50 -20.76
N HIS A 393 -5.86 13.82 -20.86
CA HIS A 393 -6.67 14.47 -21.89
C HIS A 393 -8.12 13.97 -21.97
N GLY A 394 -8.71 13.46 -20.88
CA GLY A 394 -10.03 12.83 -20.88
C GLY A 394 -10.07 11.47 -21.57
N LEU A 395 -8.93 10.95 -22.03
CA LEU A 395 -8.83 9.66 -22.73
C LEU A 395 -8.68 8.49 -21.76
N LEU A 396 -7.92 8.72 -20.68
CA LEU A 396 -7.58 7.69 -19.70
C LEU A 396 -7.36 8.30 -18.33
N THR A 397 -7.95 7.68 -17.32
CA THR A 397 -7.85 8.10 -15.92
C THR A 397 -7.04 7.12 -15.08
N VAL A 398 -6.12 7.62 -14.27
CA VAL A 398 -5.23 6.82 -13.42
C VAL A 398 -5.41 7.22 -11.95
N ALA A 399 -5.63 6.23 -11.08
CA ALA A 399 -5.59 6.40 -9.63
C ALA A 399 -4.39 5.65 -9.05
N SER A 400 -3.46 6.34 -8.38
CA SER A 400 -2.23 5.72 -7.86
C SER A 400 -1.95 6.05 -6.41
N GLN A 401 -1.61 5.04 -5.60
CA GLN A 401 -1.10 5.24 -4.24
C GLN A 401 0.38 5.70 -4.20
N ILE A 402 1.09 5.57 -5.34
CA ILE A 402 2.48 5.99 -5.50
C ILE A 402 2.50 7.22 -6.42
N PRO A 403 3.20 8.32 -6.05
CA PRO A 403 3.31 9.47 -6.93
C PRO A 403 4.03 9.09 -8.23
N LEU A 404 3.35 9.25 -9.35
CA LEU A 404 3.88 9.01 -10.69
C LEU A 404 4.42 10.32 -11.26
N SER A 405 5.71 10.59 -11.05
CA SER A 405 6.38 11.81 -11.52
C SER A 405 6.20 12.03 -13.02
N ASP A 406 6.25 10.97 -13.81
CA ASP A 406 6.14 11.04 -15.27
C ASP A 406 4.72 11.37 -15.76
N LEU A 407 3.72 11.34 -14.86
CA LEU A 407 2.35 11.79 -15.12
C LEU A 407 2.01 13.10 -14.41
N SER A 408 2.96 13.80 -13.79
CA SER A 408 2.68 14.97 -12.95
C SER A 408 1.92 16.08 -13.68
N TYR A 409 2.12 16.22 -14.99
CA TYR A 409 1.41 17.18 -15.84
C TYR A 409 -0.12 16.91 -15.91
N PHE A 410 -0.52 15.65 -15.78
CA PHE A 410 -1.92 15.20 -15.86
C PHE A 410 -2.61 15.16 -14.49
N GLN A 411 -1.95 15.59 -13.41
CA GLN A 411 -2.47 15.41 -12.07
C GLN A 411 -3.70 16.28 -11.80
N THR A 412 -4.77 15.68 -11.31
CA THR A 412 -6.02 16.36 -10.94
C THR A 412 -6.21 16.36 -9.42
N PRO A 413 -6.82 17.42 -8.85
CA PRO A 413 -7.04 17.52 -7.40
C PRO A 413 -8.23 16.68 -6.91
N ALA A 414 -9.18 16.35 -7.79
CA ALA A 414 -10.40 15.63 -7.47
C ALA A 414 -10.43 14.25 -8.15
N PRO A 415 -11.08 13.24 -7.53
CA PRO A 415 -11.26 11.94 -8.15
C PRO A 415 -12.10 12.05 -9.43
N PRO A 416 -11.67 11.44 -10.54
CA PRO A 416 -12.46 11.39 -11.76
C PRO A 416 -13.70 10.48 -11.59
N GLU A 417 -14.72 10.68 -12.42
CA GLU A 417 -15.97 9.89 -12.39
C GLU A 417 -15.73 8.40 -12.65
N ARG A 418 -14.75 8.09 -13.50
CA ARG A 418 -14.30 6.74 -13.83
C ARG A 418 -12.80 6.63 -13.57
N ILE A 419 -12.35 5.45 -13.17
CA ILE A 419 -10.93 5.09 -13.09
C ILE A 419 -10.70 3.97 -14.10
N ASP A 420 -9.72 4.13 -14.98
CA ASP A 420 -9.36 3.12 -15.98
C ASP A 420 -8.18 2.25 -15.52
N LEU A 421 -7.25 2.87 -14.78
CA LEU A 421 -6.06 2.21 -14.23
C LEU A 421 -5.93 2.53 -12.74
N GLN A 422 -5.90 1.51 -11.90
CA GLN A 422 -5.64 1.66 -10.47
C GLN A 422 -4.31 1.02 -10.07
N LEU A 423 -3.41 1.81 -9.48
CA LEU A 423 -2.15 1.34 -8.92
C LEU A 423 -2.23 1.33 -7.39
N ARG A 424 -2.18 0.12 -6.82
CA ARG A 424 -2.28 -0.13 -5.38
C ARG A 424 -1.02 -0.83 -4.87
N VAL A 425 -0.65 -0.52 -3.63
CA VAL A 425 0.46 -1.20 -2.94
C VAL A 425 -0.10 -2.34 -2.11
N ASP A 426 0.41 -3.55 -2.34
CA ASP A 426 0.10 -4.71 -1.52
C ASP A 426 0.70 -4.55 -0.13
N ARG A 427 -0.14 -4.75 0.89
CA ARG A 427 0.29 -4.68 2.28
C ARG A 427 1.08 -5.93 2.68
N HIS A 428 0.94 -7.06 1.98
CA HIS A 428 1.46 -8.36 2.43
C HIS A 428 2.79 -8.82 1.79
N GLY A 429 3.50 -7.94 1.09
CA GLY A 429 4.78 -8.27 0.45
C GLY A 429 4.60 -8.48 -1.05
N THR A 430 4.79 -9.70 -1.54
CA THR A 430 4.56 -10.04 -2.94
C THR A 430 3.05 -10.14 -3.20
N PRO A 431 2.50 -9.42 -4.19
CA PRO A 431 1.09 -9.45 -4.54
C PRO A 431 0.54 -10.86 -4.79
N SER A 432 -0.73 -11.08 -4.42
CA SER A 432 -1.42 -12.37 -4.56
C SER A 432 -1.62 -12.73 -6.03
N ARG A 433 -1.37 -14.00 -6.39
CA ARG A 433 -1.60 -14.51 -7.74
C ARG A 433 -3.09 -14.76 -7.94
N VAL A 434 -3.66 -14.16 -8.98
CA VAL A 434 -5.07 -14.31 -9.36
C VAL A 434 -5.12 -14.96 -10.75
N PRO A 435 -6.06 -15.88 -11.02
CA PRO A 435 -6.24 -16.43 -12.37
C PRO A 435 -6.47 -15.31 -13.41
N GLY A 436 -5.79 -15.39 -14.55
CA GLY A 436 -5.88 -14.39 -15.63
C GLY A 436 -5.03 -13.14 -15.42
N ALA A 437 -4.36 -12.99 -14.28
CA ALA A 437 -3.46 -11.86 -14.00
C ALA A 437 -2.02 -12.14 -14.43
N ILE A 438 -1.34 -11.10 -14.95
CA ILE A 438 0.09 -11.15 -15.26
C ILE A 438 0.86 -10.93 -13.96
N CYS A 439 1.56 -11.95 -13.49
CA CYS A 439 2.31 -11.91 -12.23
C CYS A 439 3.81 -11.91 -12.52
N TYR A 440 4.55 -11.01 -11.88
CA TYR A 440 6.00 -11.00 -11.90
C TYR A 440 6.56 -10.94 -10.48
N ASP A 441 7.58 -11.75 -10.21
CA ASP A 441 8.21 -11.88 -8.90
C ASP A 441 9.72 -12.04 -9.08
N GLU A 442 10.48 -11.14 -8.47
CA GLU A 442 11.94 -11.13 -8.50
C GLU A 442 12.46 -11.05 -7.06
N HIS A 443 13.06 -12.12 -6.56
CA HIS A 443 13.44 -12.21 -5.15
C HIS A 443 14.86 -12.73 -4.91
N LEU A 444 15.64 -12.03 -4.07
CA LEU A 444 16.82 -12.56 -3.36
C LEU A 444 16.41 -13.03 -1.96
N GLY A 445 15.49 -14.00 -1.88
CA GLY A 445 14.87 -14.37 -0.62
C GLY A 445 13.88 -13.31 -0.15
N ARG A 446 14.24 -12.43 0.79
CA ARG A 446 13.35 -11.34 1.29
C ARG A 446 13.62 -9.97 0.68
N PHE A 447 14.68 -9.85 -0.12
CA PHE A 447 15.09 -8.61 -0.76
C PHE A 447 14.69 -8.69 -2.23
N GLY A 448 13.46 -8.31 -2.53
CA GLY A 448 12.85 -8.48 -3.84
C GLY A 448 11.59 -7.65 -3.97
N PHE A 449 11.02 -7.63 -5.16
CA PHE A 449 9.70 -7.03 -5.40
C PHE A 449 8.87 -7.95 -6.29
N GLY A 450 7.56 -7.81 -6.16
CA GLY A 450 6.62 -8.43 -7.07
C GLY A 450 5.54 -7.46 -7.50
N LEU A 451 4.87 -7.82 -8.59
CA LEU A 451 3.70 -7.15 -9.09
C LEU A 451 2.69 -8.15 -9.65
N THR A 452 1.43 -7.76 -9.60
CA THR A 452 0.32 -8.43 -10.28
C THR A 452 -0.43 -7.39 -11.08
N VAL A 453 -0.54 -7.58 -12.39
CA VAL A 453 -1.40 -6.79 -13.28
C VAL A 453 -2.63 -7.62 -13.59
N ILE A 454 -3.80 -7.07 -13.31
CA ILE A 454 -5.11 -7.66 -13.63
C ILE A 454 -5.66 -6.85 -14.81
N PRO A 455 -5.41 -7.27 -16.05
CA PRO A 455 -5.87 -6.53 -17.23
C PRO A 455 -7.38 -6.67 -17.43
N GLY A 456 -8.03 -5.58 -17.85
CA GLY A 456 -9.46 -5.51 -18.12
C GLY A 456 -9.90 -4.09 -18.52
N ASP A 457 -11.21 -3.89 -18.71
CA ASP A 457 -11.80 -2.54 -18.93
C ASP A 457 -11.49 -1.57 -17.80
N PHE A 458 -11.33 -2.14 -16.60
CA PHE A 458 -10.65 -1.57 -15.44
C PHE A 458 -9.40 -2.41 -15.20
N THR A 459 -8.22 -1.79 -15.24
CA THR A 459 -6.96 -2.49 -14.99
C THR A 459 -6.44 -2.17 -13.59
N GLU A 460 -6.21 -3.21 -12.78
CA GLU A 460 -5.58 -3.07 -11.45
C GLU A 460 -4.11 -3.52 -11.52
N ILE A 461 -3.20 -2.67 -11.05
CA ILE A 461 -1.81 -3.02 -10.80
C ILE A 461 -1.60 -3.04 -9.30
N VAL A 462 -1.23 -4.20 -8.77
CA VAL A 462 -0.86 -4.37 -7.38
C VAL A 462 0.64 -4.57 -7.30
N VAL A 463 1.35 -3.74 -6.53
CA VAL A 463 2.82 -3.80 -6.39
C VAL A 463 3.26 -4.02 -4.96
N SER A 464 4.39 -4.68 -4.77
CA SER A 464 4.99 -4.81 -3.44
C SER A 464 5.46 -3.45 -2.89
N PRO A 465 5.54 -3.27 -1.55
CA PRO A 465 5.93 -2.00 -0.92
C PRO A 465 7.30 -1.46 -1.33
N LEU A 466 8.23 -2.32 -1.79
CA LEU A 466 9.56 -1.88 -2.19
C LEU A 466 9.50 -0.89 -3.36
N LEU A 467 8.58 -1.09 -4.30
CA LEU A 467 8.41 -0.26 -5.49
C LEU A 467 7.92 1.16 -5.18
N GLU A 468 7.35 1.41 -4.00
CA GLU A 468 7.03 2.78 -3.55
C GLU A 468 8.26 3.69 -3.52
N THR A 469 9.44 3.12 -3.26
CA THR A 469 10.68 3.87 -3.09
C THR A 469 11.39 4.17 -4.41
N SER A 470 10.83 3.72 -5.53
CA SER A 470 11.41 3.88 -6.85
C SER A 470 10.33 4.15 -7.92
N PRO A 471 9.59 5.27 -7.81
CA PRO A 471 8.45 5.57 -8.68
C PRO A 471 8.83 5.67 -10.16
N GLY A 472 10.03 6.16 -10.49
CA GLY A 472 10.51 6.22 -11.88
C GLY A 472 10.72 4.83 -12.49
N PHE A 473 11.33 3.90 -11.75
CA PHE A 473 11.44 2.50 -12.17
C PHE A 473 10.07 1.87 -12.39
N LEU A 474 9.17 2.05 -11.43
CA LEU A 474 7.80 1.55 -11.48
C LEU A 474 7.06 2.08 -12.71
N TYR A 475 7.17 3.39 -12.97
CA TYR A 475 6.52 4.00 -14.12
C TYR A 475 7.03 3.40 -15.42
N THR A 476 8.33 3.51 -15.70
CA THR A 476 8.90 3.10 -17.00
C THR A 476 8.75 1.60 -17.27
N ASN A 477 8.86 0.75 -16.25
CA ASN A 477 8.91 -0.71 -16.45
C ASN A 477 7.57 -1.41 -16.23
N VAL A 478 6.57 -0.74 -15.65
CA VAL A 478 5.27 -1.36 -15.29
C VAL A 478 4.09 -0.51 -15.74
N VAL A 479 4.04 0.77 -15.37
CA VAL A 479 2.88 1.62 -15.68
C VAL A 479 2.86 2.01 -17.16
N GLU A 480 3.99 2.43 -17.73
CA GLU A 480 4.11 2.83 -19.13
C GLU A 480 3.67 1.74 -20.13
N PRO A 481 4.10 0.46 -20.05
CA PRO A 481 3.63 -0.56 -20.98
C PRO A 481 2.11 -0.81 -20.87
N VAL A 482 1.56 -0.74 -19.65
CA VAL A 482 0.11 -0.88 -19.43
C VAL A 482 -0.66 0.32 -19.98
N LEU A 483 -0.14 1.54 -19.80
CA LEU A 483 -0.71 2.76 -20.37
C LEU A 483 -0.69 2.73 -21.90
N ARG A 484 0.43 2.30 -22.51
CA ARG A 484 0.54 2.11 -23.96
C ARG A 484 -0.58 1.21 -24.46
N TRP A 485 -0.69 0.02 -23.89
CA TRP A 485 -1.73 -0.94 -24.27
C TRP A 485 -3.15 -0.37 -24.07
N LEU A 486 -3.46 0.25 -22.91
CA LEU A 486 -4.76 0.86 -22.64
C LEU A 486 -5.13 2.03 -23.56
N LEU A 487 -4.15 2.75 -24.11
CA LEU A 487 -4.40 3.76 -25.13
C LEU A 487 -4.74 3.10 -26.47
N VAL A 488 -4.04 2.01 -26.84
CA VAL A 488 -4.34 1.26 -28.08
C VAL A 488 -5.75 0.70 -28.04
N THR A 489 -6.19 0.15 -26.90
CA THR A 489 -7.58 -0.34 -26.76
C THR A 489 -8.64 0.76 -26.92
N ARG A 490 -8.25 2.04 -26.82
CA ARG A 490 -9.10 3.23 -27.02
C ARG A 490 -8.87 3.93 -28.37
N GLY A 491 -8.06 3.37 -29.27
CA GLY A 491 -7.81 3.96 -30.60
C GLY A 491 -6.71 5.04 -30.63
N TYR A 492 -5.83 5.06 -29.63
CA TYR A 492 -4.70 5.98 -29.52
C TYR A 492 -3.38 5.21 -29.38
N SER A 493 -2.29 5.76 -29.90
CA SER A 493 -0.94 5.22 -29.69
C SER A 493 -0.08 6.21 -28.94
N LEU A 494 0.69 5.73 -27.96
CA LEU A 494 1.72 6.53 -27.29
C LEU A 494 3.01 6.44 -28.09
N ALA A 495 3.11 7.20 -29.18
CA ALA A 495 4.23 7.16 -30.10
C ALA A 495 5.52 7.69 -29.48
N ARG A 496 6.67 7.12 -29.87
CA ARG A 496 7.97 7.58 -29.40
C ARG A 496 8.52 8.69 -30.29
N ALA A 497 8.06 9.90 -30.03
CA ALA A 497 8.57 11.09 -30.66
C ALA A 497 8.68 12.23 -29.65
N GLY A 498 9.73 13.03 -29.81
CA GLY A 498 9.76 14.38 -29.31
C GLY A 498 8.86 15.26 -30.18
N ALA A 499 8.14 16.18 -29.56
CA ALA A 499 7.13 16.95 -30.25
C ALA A 499 7.11 18.40 -29.78
N ILE A 500 7.00 19.30 -30.74
CA ILE A 500 6.79 20.74 -30.55
C ILE A 500 5.70 21.20 -31.53
N CYS A 501 4.96 22.23 -31.17
CA CYS A 501 3.95 22.82 -32.03
C CYS A 501 4.09 24.33 -32.12
N ARG A 502 3.46 24.91 -33.14
CA ARG A 502 3.33 26.36 -33.24
C ARG A 502 2.45 26.89 -32.10
N PRO A 503 2.74 28.08 -31.56
CA PRO A 503 1.85 28.74 -30.63
C PRO A 503 0.53 29.03 -31.32
N GLY A 504 -0.55 28.64 -30.67
CA GLY A 504 -1.88 28.87 -31.22
C GLY A 504 -2.92 28.42 -30.23
N ALA A 505 -3.59 29.37 -29.59
CA ALA A 505 -4.82 29.07 -28.87
C ALA A 505 -5.82 28.46 -29.84
N VAL A 506 -6.32 27.27 -29.52
CA VAL A 506 -7.53 26.72 -30.14
C VAL A 506 -8.62 27.77 -29.94
N ARG A 507 -8.95 28.56 -30.97
CA ARG A 507 -10.16 29.39 -30.92
C ARG A 507 -11.34 28.45 -31.13
N PRO A 508 -12.21 28.24 -30.12
CA PRO A 508 -13.42 27.45 -30.33
C PRO A 508 -14.21 28.11 -31.47
N GLY A 509 -14.41 27.35 -32.56
CA GLY A 509 -15.13 27.81 -33.76
C GLY A 509 -14.28 28.13 -35.01
N ALA A 510 -12.95 28.18 -34.94
CA ALA A 510 -12.11 28.52 -36.11
C ALA A 510 -11.59 27.30 -36.91
N GLY A 511 -11.81 26.07 -36.46
CA GLY A 511 -11.54 24.83 -37.21
C GLY A 511 -10.07 24.51 -37.54
N ARG A 512 -9.10 25.39 -37.22
CA ARG A 512 -7.68 25.19 -37.55
C ARG A 512 -6.86 24.91 -36.28
N TRP A 513 -6.34 23.70 -36.19
CA TRP A 513 -5.44 23.24 -35.13
C TRP A 513 -4.00 23.71 -35.39
N PRO A 514 -3.18 23.93 -34.36
CA PRO A 514 -1.76 24.22 -34.55
C PRO A 514 -1.07 23.01 -35.18
N GLU A 515 0.02 23.26 -35.89
CA GLU A 515 0.80 22.22 -36.57
C GLU A 515 1.94 21.75 -35.67
N ALA A 516 2.21 20.45 -35.70
CA ALA A 516 3.24 19.79 -34.91
C ALA A 516 4.40 19.30 -35.76
N LEU A 517 5.60 19.44 -35.22
CA LEU A 517 6.83 18.78 -35.67
C LEU A 517 7.13 17.61 -34.75
N LEU A 518 7.17 16.40 -35.31
CA LEU A 518 7.55 15.19 -34.61
C LEU A 518 8.99 14.82 -34.94
N ILE A 519 9.77 14.42 -33.94
CA ILE A 519 11.17 14.05 -34.09
C ILE A 519 11.40 12.70 -33.42
N THR A 520 12.08 11.78 -34.12
CA THR A 520 12.46 10.46 -33.57
C THR A 520 13.92 10.13 -33.91
N GLY A 521 14.43 9.01 -33.40
CA GLY A 521 15.78 8.51 -33.72
C GLY A 521 16.94 9.07 -32.87
N ARG A 522 16.71 10.01 -31.95
CA ARG A 522 17.72 10.51 -30.99
C ARG A 522 17.42 10.11 -29.56
N GLY A 523 18.47 9.78 -28.79
CA GLY A 523 18.41 9.69 -27.33
C GLY A 523 18.55 11.08 -26.70
N ASP A 524 17.70 11.38 -25.70
CA ASP A 524 17.64 12.67 -24.98
C ASP A 524 17.22 13.90 -25.80
N MET A 525 15.94 13.98 -26.16
CA MET A 525 15.46 15.10 -26.98
C MET A 525 15.16 16.36 -26.18
N GLY A 526 14.98 16.27 -24.86
CA GLY A 526 14.57 17.40 -24.01
C GLY A 526 15.42 18.66 -24.17
N TYR A 527 16.76 18.51 -24.28
CA TYR A 527 17.67 19.67 -24.47
C TYR A 527 17.53 20.34 -25.83
N GLY A 528 17.52 19.55 -26.90
CA GLY A 528 17.40 20.10 -28.24
C GLY A 528 16.03 20.74 -28.46
N LEU A 529 14.96 20.10 -27.96
CA LEU A 529 13.61 20.64 -28.05
C LEU A 529 13.45 21.93 -27.23
N SER A 530 14.02 22.01 -26.02
CA SER A 530 13.95 23.25 -25.24
C SER A 530 14.67 24.41 -25.93
N ARG A 531 15.76 24.13 -26.67
CA ARG A 531 16.45 25.13 -27.48
C ARG A 531 15.62 25.58 -28.69
N LEU A 532 14.93 24.66 -29.37
CA LEU A 532 14.00 24.97 -30.46
C LEU A 532 12.85 25.85 -29.98
N CYS A 533 12.20 25.47 -28.87
CA CYS A 533 11.09 26.23 -28.29
C CYS A 533 11.49 27.69 -28.03
N ARG A 534 12.71 27.90 -27.51
CA ARG A 534 13.23 29.26 -27.25
C ARG A 534 13.66 30.02 -28.50
N ALA A 535 14.26 29.35 -29.48
CA ALA A 535 14.77 29.99 -30.68
C ALA A 535 13.64 30.46 -31.60
N ASP A 536 12.62 29.61 -31.77
CA ASP A 536 11.55 29.80 -32.75
C ASP A 536 10.20 30.15 -32.11
N ALA A 537 10.18 30.43 -30.79
CA ALA A 537 8.97 30.67 -30.00
C ALA A 537 7.90 29.59 -30.24
N LEU A 538 8.26 28.32 -30.04
CA LEU A 538 7.38 27.15 -30.20
C LEU A 538 6.95 26.60 -28.84
N ASP A 539 5.81 25.93 -28.82
CA ASP A 539 5.27 25.28 -27.62
C ASP A 539 5.77 23.83 -27.55
N PHE A 540 6.15 23.40 -26.35
CA PHE A 540 6.62 22.03 -26.09
C PHE A 540 5.43 21.07 -25.94
N MET A 541 5.49 19.89 -26.54
CA MET A 541 4.44 18.88 -26.36
C MET A 541 4.94 17.60 -25.68
N GLY A 542 6.20 17.22 -25.87
CA GLY A 542 6.77 16.01 -25.29
C GLY A 542 8.23 15.80 -25.68
N ASP A 543 9.02 15.15 -24.83
CA ASP A 543 10.42 14.86 -25.10
C ASP A 543 10.60 13.51 -25.81
N ASP A 544 9.94 12.46 -25.33
CA ASP A 544 10.11 11.10 -25.84
C ASP A 544 8.80 10.37 -26.11
N CYS A 545 7.67 10.98 -25.74
CA CYS A 545 6.33 10.45 -25.91
C CYS A 545 5.37 11.53 -26.41
N ILE A 546 4.46 11.10 -27.27
CA ILE A 546 3.32 11.89 -27.75
C ILE A 546 2.14 10.94 -27.98
N ILE A 547 0.92 11.36 -27.68
CA ILE A 547 -0.28 10.55 -27.95
C ILE A 547 -0.78 10.88 -29.36
N ILE A 548 -0.91 9.89 -30.24
CA ILE A 548 -1.44 10.06 -31.59
C ILE A 548 -2.73 9.27 -31.72
N GLY A 549 -3.82 9.92 -32.13
CA GLY A 549 -5.12 9.29 -32.37
C GLY A 549 -5.43 9.10 -33.86
N ARG A 550 -6.44 8.27 -34.14
CA ARG A 550 -7.03 8.12 -35.49
C ARG A 550 -7.66 9.41 -36.02
N ASP A 551 -7.89 10.38 -35.13
CA ASP A 551 -8.41 11.72 -35.42
C ASP A 551 -7.37 12.68 -36.03
N ARG A 552 -6.17 12.19 -36.35
CA ARG A 552 -5.05 12.97 -36.90
C ARG A 552 -4.60 14.09 -35.97
N ARG A 553 -4.76 13.88 -34.66
CA ARG A 553 -4.26 14.79 -33.62
C ARG A 553 -3.17 14.13 -32.81
N ALA A 554 -2.09 14.89 -32.61
CA ALA A 554 -1.09 14.65 -31.60
C ALA A 554 -1.47 15.42 -30.32
N ARG A 555 -1.42 14.76 -29.17
CA ARG A 555 -1.69 15.35 -27.86
C ARG A 555 -0.46 15.22 -26.99
N SER A 556 -0.18 16.26 -26.23
CA SER A 556 1.02 16.38 -25.42
C SER A 556 1.16 15.26 -24.40
N PHE A 557 2.40 14.82 -24.21
CA PHE A 557 2.79 13.91 -23.15
C PHE A 557 4.14 14.37 -22.57
N PRO A 558 4.17 15.51 -21.86
CA PRO A 558 5.40 16.14 -21.42
C PRO A 558 5.95 15.43 -20.19
N LYS A 559 6.81 14.43 -20.40
CA LYS A 559 7.52 13.78 -19.29
C LYS A 559 8.57 14.72 -18.68
N PRO A 560 8.91 14.53 -17.39
CA PRO A 560 10.04 15.19 -16.76
C PRO A 560 11.35 14.90 -17.51
N VAL A 561 12.07 15.96 -17.86
CA VAL A 561 13.35 15.89 -18.59
C VAL A 561 14.53 15.85 -17.63
N THR A 562 15.65 15.27 -18.07
CA THR A 562 16.87 15.22 -17.26
C THR A 562 17.58 16.58 -17.31
N ALA A 563 17.91 17.17 -16.16
CA ALA A 563 18.56 18.48 -16.10
C ALA A 563 19.98 18.45 -16.75
N GLY A 564 20.08 19.04 -17.95
CA GLY A 564 21.33 19.23 -18.70
C GLY A 564 22.13 20.45 -18.23
N ARG A 565 23.43 20.50 -18.56
CA ARG A 565 24.22 21.74 -18.40
C ARG A 565 23.61 22.80 -19.31
N GLY A 566 23.19 23.94 -18.76
CA GLY A 566 22.58 25.05 -19.51
C GLY A 566 21.05 25.00 -19.67
N MET A 567 20.36 24.04 -19.02
CA MET A 567 18.88 24.02 -18.95
C MET A 567 18.29 24.79 -17.76
N THR A 568 19.11 25.17 -16.80
CA THR A 568 18.66 26.00 -15.69
C THR A 568 18.60 27.44 -16.17
N SER A 569 17.45 28.10 -16.00
CA SER A 569 17.41 29.55 -16.14
C SER A 569 18.52 30.16 -15.27
N ASP A 570 19.12 31.26 -15.73
CA ASP A 570 20.10 32.06 -14.99
C ASP A 570 19.50 32.68 -13.69
N GLN A 571 18.33 32.24 -13.23
CA GLN A 571 17.71 32.66 -11.99
C GLN A 571 18.20 31.84 -10.80
N SER A 572 19.45 32.10 -10.42
CA SER A 572 19.97 32.25 -9.05
C SER A 572 21.47 31.97 -9.08
N PRO A 573 22.33 32.97 -9.33
CA PRO A 573 23.76 32.82 -9.12
C PRO A 573 23.98 32.60 -7.61
N GLY A 574 24.12 31.34 -7.18
CA GLY A 574 24.38 31.02 -5.77
C GLY A 574 23.85 29.70 -5.22
N GLN A 575 23.01 28.93 -5.92
CA GLN A 575 22.72 27.57 -5.46
C GLN A 575 23.80 26.60 -5.96
N PRO A 576 24.64 26.02 -5.08
CA PRO A 576 25.64 25.06 -5.50
C PRO A 576 24.96 23.87 -6.15
N ILE A 577 25.45 23.46 -7.32
CA ILE A 577 25.09 22.17 -7.92
C ILE A 577 25.32 21.10 -6.85
N PRO A 578 24.32 20.29 -6.48
CA PRO A 578 24.51 19.28 -5.46
C PRO A 578 25.69 18.38 -5.85
N PRO A 579 26.65 18.10 -4.95
CA PRO A 579 27.78 17.21 -5.26
C PRO A 579 27.32 15.81 -5.73
N ALA A 580 26.07 15.44 -5.43
CA ALA A 580 25.40 14.25 -5.92
C ALA A 580 25.20 14.19 -7.44
N LEU A 581 25.20 15.31 -8.18
CA LEU A 581 24.89 15.31 -9.62
C LEU A 581 25.95 14.56 -10.46
N GLY A 582 27.23 14.63 -10.06
CA GLY A 582 28.31 13.88 -10.70
C GLY A 582 28.18 12.38 -10.51
N LEU A 583 27.86 11.95 -9.29
CA LEU A 583 27.63 10.54 -8.95
C LEU A 583 26.35 10.00 -9.63
N GLN A 584 25.27 10.78 -9.64
CA GLN A 584 24.03 10.45 -10.37
C GLN A 584 24.31 10.23 -11.86
N ARG A 585 25.06 11.14 -12.51
CA ARG A 585 25.41 11.01 -13.93
C ARG A 585 26.25 9.77 -14.23
N LEU A 586 27.21 9.45 -13.36
CA LEU A 586 28.02 8.23 -13.51
C LEU A 586 27.16 6.97 -13.39
N LEU A 587 26.29 6.91 -12.38
CA LEU A 587 25.44 5.74 -12.10
C LEU A 587 24.35 5.53 -13.15
N TYR A 588 23.80 6.61 -13.73
CA TYR A 588 22.80 6.54 -14.79
C TYR A 588 23.39 6.58 -16.21
N SER A 589 24.70 6.39 -16.34
CA SER A 589 25.38 6.34 -17.62
C SER A 589 25.05 5.07 -18.43
N SER A 590 25.16 5.15 -19.76
CA SER A 590 24.92 4.00 -20.65
C SER A 590 25.76 2.75 -20.34
N PRO A 591 27.05 2.83 -19.91
CA PRO A 591 27.82 1.66 -19.48
C PRO A 591 27.23 0.93 -18.26
N VAL A 592 26.87 1.65 -17.19
CA VAL A 592 26.27 1.06 -15.98
C VAL A 592 24.92 0.44 -16.30
N ARG A 593 24.16 1.09 -17.18
CA ARG A 593 22.88 0.56 -17.66
C ARG A 593 23.03 -0.72 -18.48
N ARG A 594 24.03 -0.81 -19.36
CA ARG A 594 24.37 -2.05 -20.09
C ARG A 594 24.75 -3.18 -19.13
N LEU A 595 25.51 -2.89 -18.08
CA LEU A 595 25.80 -3.87 -17.03
C LEU A 595 24.51 -4.35 -16.35
N GLY A 596 23.60 -3.44 -16.00
CA GLY A 596 22.32 -3.83 -15.39
C GLY A 596 21.46 -4.70 -16.31
N LEU A 597 21.41 -4.42 -17.61
CA LEU A 597 20.72 -5.25 -18.60
C LEU A 597 21.35 -6.64 -18.72
N PHE A 598 22.68 -6.71 -18.79
CA PHE A 598 23.42 -7.96 -18.80
C PHE A 598 23.15 -8.83 -17.55
N LEU A 599 22.96 -8.21 -16.38
CA LEU A 599 22.54 -8.92 -15.17
C LEU A 599 21.10 -9.42 -15.30
N SER A 600 20.18 -8.58 -15.79
CA SER A 600 18.76 -8.91 -16.00
C SER A 600 18.57 -10.13 -16.91
N GLU A 601 19.30 -10.20 -18.02
CA GLU A 601 19.25 -11.32 -18.98
C GLU A 601 19.68 -12.66 -18.37
N ARG A 602 20.52 -12.64 -17.31
CA ARG A 602 21.00 -13.84 -16.62
C ARG A 602 20.13 -14.27 -15.44
N ARG A 603 18.89 -13.77 -15.36
CA ARG A 603 17.94 -14.01 -14.27
C ARG A 603 18.50 -13.62 -12.90
N LEU A 604 19.45 -12.68 -12.89
CA LEU A 604 19.86 -12.03 -11.67
C LEU A 604 18.84 -10.92 -11.34
N PRO A 605 18.69 -10.58 -10.05
CA PRO A 605 17.65 -9.70 -9.52
C PRO A 605 17.93 -8.22 -9.83
N ALA A 606 18.13 -7.91 -11.11
CA ALA A 606 18.61 -6.63 -11.58
C ALA A 606 17.58 -5.52 -11.34
N ALA A 607 16.29 -5.82 -11.41
CA ALA A 607 15.26 -4.84 -11.17
C ALA A 607 15.16 -4.47 -9.69
N THR A 608 15.38 -5.44 -8.80
CA THR A 608 15.47 -5.25 -7.35
C THR A 608 16.69 -4.40 -7.01
N VAL A 609 17.86 -4.73 -7.57
CA VAL A 609 19.08 -3.94 -7.40
C VAL A 609 18.88 -2.51 -7.89
N ASN A 610 18.26 -2.32 -9.06
CA ASN A 610 17.97 -0.99 -9.61
C ASN A 610 17.00 -0.18 -8.72
N THR A 611 15.99 -0.83 -8.16
CA THR A 611 15.04 -0.23 -7.21
C THR A 611 15.76 0.28 -5.96
N TYR A 612 16.67 -0.52 -5.39
CA TYR A 612 17.49 -0.09 -4.27
C TYR A 612 18.45 1.05 -4.65
N LEU A 613 19.07 0.99 -5.83
CA LEU A 613 19.97 2.04 -6.32
C LEU A 613 19.25 3.39 -6.43
N GLN A 614 18.06 3.39 -7.04
CA GLN A 614 17.23 4.59 -7.21
C GLN A 614 16.73 5.16 -5.87
N ARG A 615 16.49 4.29 -4.88
CA ARG A 615 16.13 4.71 -3.52
C ARG A 615 17.23 5.52 -2.85
N PHE A 616 18.50 5.15 -3.04
CA PHE A 616 19.63 5.87 -2.45
C PHE A 616 20.06 7.07 -3.29
N ILE A 617 19.93 6.97 -4.61
CA ILE A 617 20.42 7.97 -5.55
C ILE A 617 19.36 8.18 -6.63
N PRO A 618 18.37 9.07 -6.43
CA PRO A 618 17.27 9.25 -7.37
C PRO A 618 17.74 9.86 -8.71
N GLN A 619 16.94 9.68 -9.76
CA GLN A 619 17.21 10.29 -11.06
C GLN A 619 16.93 11.81 -11.04
N PRO A 620 17.77 12.64 -11.66
CA PRO A 620 17.59 14.10 -11.71
C PRO A 620 16.62 14.52 -12.83
N LYS A 621 15.37 14.08 -12.76
CA LYS A 621 14.31 14.44 -13.71
C LYS A 621 13.41 15.56 -13.16
N TYR A 622 13.10 16.56 -13.98
CA TYR A 622 12.27 17.70 -13.61
C TYR A 622 11.30 18.07 -14.74
N PRO A 623 10.06 18.52 -14.45
CA PRO A 623 9.18 19.08 -15.46
C PRO A 623 9.85 20.25 -16.18
N LEU A 624 9.73 20.30 -17.51
CA LEU A 624 10.37 21.36 -18.31
C LEU A 624 9.95 22.78 -17.88
N PRO A 625 8.65 23.07 -17.61
CA PRO A 625 8.24 24.40 -17.14
C PRO A 625 8.86 24.81 -15.80
N SER A 626 9.28 23.84 -14.97
CA SER A 626 10.00 24.13 -13.72
C SER A 626 11.46 24.50 -13.96
N LEU A 627 12.06 24.06 -15.05
CA LEU A 627 13.44 24.40 -15.43
C LEU A 627 13.51 25.69 -16.25
N LEU A 628 12.57 25.85 -17.18
CA LEU A 628 12.47 26.94 -18.16
C LEU A 628 11.01 27.45 -18.21
N PRO A 629 10.62 28.34 -17.29
CA PRO A 629 9.24 28.86 -17.19
C PRO A 629 8.77 29.61 -18.44
N GLU A 630 9.69 30.07 -19.28
CA GLU A 630 9.38 30.78 -20.53
C GLU A 630 8.83 29.87 -21.64
N ILE A 631 8.96 28.55 -21.51
CA ILE A 631 8.48 27.58 -22.50
C ILE A 631 7.06 27.16 -22.13
N ALA A 632 6.10 27.48 -23.00
CA ALA A 632 4.73 26.99 -22.87
C ALA A 632 4.63 25.52 -23.31
N VAL A 633 3.63 24.82 -22.77
CA VAL A 633 3.28 23.45 -23.16
C VAL A 633 2.00 23.52 -24.00
N GLY A 634 2.06 23.02 -25.24
CA GLY A 634 0.90 22.96 -26.12
C GLY A 634 0.10 21.67 -25.86
N ASP A 635 -1.23 21.72 -25.96
CA ASP A 635 -2.10 20.59 -25.59
C ASP A 635 -2.33 19.61 -26.76
N GLU A 636 -2.86 20.09 -27.89
CA GLU A 636 -3.11 19.29 -29.09
C GLU A 636 -2.67 20.00 -30.38
N ALA A 637 -2.18 19.25 -31.36
CA ALA A 637 -1.74 19.76 -32.67
C ALA A 637 -1.92 18.69 -33.77
N VAL A 638 -1.92 19.10 -35.04
CA VAL A 638 -1.95 18.18 -36.19
C VAL A 638 -0.51 17.87 -36.63
N PRO A 639 -0.11 16.59 -36.71
CA PRO A 639 1.21 16.21 -37.22
C PRO A 639 1.41 16.70 -38.66
N LEU A 640 2.36 17.62 -38.87
CA LEU A 640 2.69 18.16 -40.19
C LEU A 640 3.95 17.52 -40.76
N VAL A 641 5.00 17.43 -39.95
CA VAL A 641 6.31 16.90 -40.35
C VAL A 641 6.80 15.91 -39.29
N LEU A 642 7.31 14.78 -39.73
CA LEU A 642 8.04 13.83 -38.90
C LEU A 642 9.46 13.69 -39.43
N VAL A 643 10.45 13.94 -38.57
CA VAL A 643 11.87 13.81 -38.91
C VAL A 643 12.51 12.68 -38.10
N ASP A 644 12.90 11.61 -38.79
CA ASP A 644 13.78 10.57 -38.25
C ASP A 644 15.23 11.05 -38.31
N GLN A 645 15.90 11.05 -37.17
CA GLN A 645 17.29 11.46 -37.05
C GLN A 645 18.21 10.24 -36.99
N ALA A 646 19.01 10.05 -38.02
CA ALA A 646 19.99 8.97 -38.10
C ALA A 646 21.43 9.51 -38.12
N ARG A 647 22.40 8.69 -37.70
CA ARG A 647 23.82 9.01 -37.84
C ARG A 647 24.30 8.67 -39.25
N GLY A 648 25.03 9.58 -39.88
CA GLY A 648 25.61 9.34 -41.21
C GLY A 648 26.06 10.62 -41.89
N ALA A 649 26.46 10.49 -43.16
CA ALA A 649 26.75 11.63 -44.02
C ALA A 649 25.51 12.52 -44.18
N GLU A 650 25.74 13.83 -44.23
CA GLU A 650 24.68 14.83 -44.25
C GLU A 650 23.73 14.61 -45.44
N SER A 651 22.48 14.30 -45.14
CA SER A 651 21.44 14.11 -46.16
C SER A 651 20.05 14.27 -45.56
N LEU A 652 19.12 14.74 -46.38
CA LEU A 652 17.70 14.82 -46.06
C LEU A 652 16.92 14.13 -47.18
N THR A 653 16.30 12.98 -46.88
CA THR A 653 15.57 12.17 -47.86
C THR A 653 14.15 11.87 -47.39
N PRO A 654 13.17 11.70 -48.29
CA PRO A 654 11.86 11.17 -47.93
C PRO A 654 11.99 9.80 -47.25
N LEU A 655 11.27 9.61 -46.15
CA LEU A 655 11.19 8.34 -45.43
C LEU A 655 9.81 7.71 -45.68
N PRO A 656 9.70 6.44 -46.11
CA PRO A 656 8.41 5.78 -46.24
C PRO A 656 7.64 5.78 -44.92
N LEU A 657 6.32 6.00 -44.98
CA LEU A 657 5.47 6.12 -43.79
C LEU A 657 5.55 4.87 -42.89
N GLU A 658 5.54 3.67 -43.46
CA GLU A 658 5.65 2.43 -42.68
C GLU A 658 6.98 2.36 -41.92
N THR A 659 8.08 2.82 -42.52
CA THR A 659 9.39 2.88 -41.85
C THR A 659 9.41 3.95 -40.76
N ALA A 660 8.70 5.08 -40.95
CA ALA A 660 8.52 6.08 -39.91
C ALA A 660 7.71 5.52 -38.71
N ILE A 661 6.65 4.75 -38.98
CA ILE A 661 5.87 4.05 -37.96
C ILE A 661 6.73 3.05 -37.18
N ASP A 662 7.57 2.26 -37.87
CA ASP A 662 8.54 1.37 -37.21
C ASP A 662 9.44 2.13 -36.25
N ARG A 663 9.96 3.31 -36.65
CA ARG A 663 10.79 4.16 -35.78
C ARG A 663 10.05 4.70 -34.56
N LEU A 664 8.75 4.98 -34.68
CA LEU A 664 7.92 5.44 -33.57
C LEU A 664 7.59 4.31 -32.57
N LEU A 665 7.58 3.06 -33.02
CA LEU A 665 7.31 1.88 -32.22
C LEU A 665 8.59 1.21 -31.69
N GLU A 666 9.75 1.51 -32.28
CA GLU A 666 11.03 0.92 -31.89
C GLU A 666 11.32 1.14 -30.39
N PRO A 667 11.73 0.09 -29.66
CA PRO A 667 12.20 0.21 -28.29
C PRO A 667 13.49 1.06 -28.23
N GLY A 668 13.37 2.37 -28.09
CA GLY A 668 14.48 3.30 -27.93
C GLY A 668 15.43 2.93 -26.78
N GLU A 669 16.69 3.33 -26.93
CA GLU A 669 17.84 2.94 -26.09
C GLU A 669 17.60 3.12 -24.59
N ARG A 670 16.78 4.10 -24.18
CA ARG A 670 16.51 4.47 -22.77
C ARG A 670 15.51 3.62 -22.02
N ALA A 671 14.72 2.82 -22.73
CA ALA A 671 13.47 2.41 -22.13
C ALA A 671 13.42 0.93 -21.73
N PHE A 672 13.86 -0.03 -22.53
CA PHE A 672 13.25 -1.35 -22.40
C PHE A 672 14.25 -2.51 -22.45
N GLY A 673 14.28 -3.30 -21.38
CA GLY A 673 15.13 -4.50 -21.26
C GLY A 673 15.30 -4.96 -19.80
N PHE A 674 15.07 -4.07 -18.83
CA PHE A 674 14.90 -4.52 -17.45
C PHE A 674 13.56 -5.23 -17.32
N GLN A 675 13.61 -6.42 -16.74
CA GLN A 675 12.40 -7.10 -16.29
C GLN A 675 11.67 -6.21 -15.27
N PRO A 676 10.33 -6.14 -15.28
CA PRO A 676 9.38 -6.99 -16.00
C PRO A 676 8.92 -6.49 -17.38
N TYR A 677 9.47 -5.39 -17.90
CA TYR A 677 8.89 -4.72 -19.07
C TYR A 677 8.69 -5.63 -20.30
N PRO A 678 9.69 -6.42 -20.77
CA PRO A 678 9.52 -7.24 -21.97
C PRO A 678 8.41 -8.29 -21.80
N LEU A 679 8.29 -8.87 -20.60
CA LEU A 679 7.26 -9.86 -20.29
C LEU A 679 5.86 -9.26 -20.28
N LEU A 680 5.72 -8.02 -19.79
CA LEU A 680 4.44 -7.31 -19.80
C LEU A 680 4.00 -7.02 -21.23
N VAL A 681 4.90 -6.50 -22.07
CA VAL A 681 4.58 -6.21 -23.48
C VAL A 681 4.19 -7.48 -24.23
N GLU A 682 4.93 -8.57 -24.08
CA GLU A 682 4.60 -9.86 -24.70
C GLU A 682 3.23 -10.38 -24.26
N SER A 683 2.93 -10.30 -22.96
CA SER A 683 1.65 -10.75 -22.41
C SER A 683 0.46 -9.90 -22.85
N LEU A 684 0.65 -8.58 -22.97
CA LEU A 684 -0.41 -7.64 -23.36
C LEU A 684 -0.63 -7.62 -24.88
N ALA A 685 0.40 -7.90 -25.69
CA ALA A 685 0.33 -7.84 -27.15
C ALA A 685 -0.76 -8.75 -27.76
N SER A 686 -1.04 -9.88 -27.11
CA SER A 686 -2.03 -10.88 -27.56
C SER A 686 -3.25 -10.98 -26.65
N TRP A 687 -3.47 -9.99 -25.78
CA TRP A 687 -4.54 -10.04 -24.79
C TRP A 687 -5.93 -10.14 -25.45
N HIS A 688 -6.77 -11.05 -24.95
CA HIS A 688 -8.04 -11.47 -25.56
C HIS A 688 -7.95 -11.98 -26.99
N GLY A 689 -6.79 -12.48 -27.42
CA GLY A 689 -6.61 -13.08 -28.75
C GLY A 689 -6.65 -12.05 -29.89
N ARG A 690 -6.52 -10.76 -29.59
CA ARG A 690 -6.34 -9.68 -30.58
C ARG A 690 -4.87 -9.36 -30.79
N ASP A 691 -4.50 -8.94 -32.00
CA ASP A 691 -3.17 -8.43 -32.32
C ASP A 691 -3.12 -6.91 -32.08
N TRP A 692 -2.86 -6.54 -30.82
CA TRP A 692 -2.75 -5.13 -30.44
C TRP A 692 -1.59 -4.38 -31.12
N PRO A 693 -0.42 -4.99 -31.36
CA PRO A 693 0.63 -4.37 -32.18
C PRO A 693 0.18 -4.00 -33.59
N ALA A 694 -0.61 -4.85 -34.26
CA ALA A 694 -1.17 -4.51 -35.57
C ALA A 694 -2.15 -3.33 -35.47
N GLU A 695 -3.04 -3.34 -34.46
CA GLU A 695 -3.98 -2.25 -34.19
C GLU A 695 -3.26 -0.92 -33.95
N GLU A 696 -2.16 -0.94 -33.19
CA GLU A 696 -1.35 0.26 -32.92
C GLU A 696 -0.75 0.85 -34.20
N ARG A 697 -0.25 -0.01 -35.11
CA ARG A 697 0.25 0.41 -36.42
C ARG A 697 -0.84 1.05 -37.26
N ASP A 698 -2.05 0.51 -37.22
CA ASP A 698 -3.21 1.05 -37.94
C ASP A 698 -3.64 2.42 -37.40
N ILE A 699 -3.61 2.60 -36.07
CA ILE A 699 -3.86 3.89 -35.42
C ILE A 699 -2.82 4.91 -35.89
N LEU A 700 -1.53 4.57 -35.86
CA LEU A 700 -0.45 5.47 -36.30
C LEU A 700 -0.54 5.80 -37.78
N ARG A 701 -0.89 4.83 -38.64
CA ARG A 701 -1.10 5.05 -40.07
C ARG A 701 -2.22 6.05 -40.32
N ALA A 702 -3.33 5.92 -39.60
CA ALA A 702 -4.44 6.88 -39.68
C ALA A 702 -4.04 8.26 -39.15
N GLY A 703 -3.40 8.32 -37.98
CA GLY A 703 -3.01 9.57 -37.33
C GLY A 703 -1.94 10.37 -38.06
N LEU A 704 -1.03 9.69 -38.75
CA LEU A 704 0.05 10.30 -39.55
C LEU A 704 -0.30 10.46 -41.03
N ALA A 705 -1.53 10.13 -41.44
CA ALA A 705 -1.97 10.40 -42.80
C ALA A 705 -1.67 11.87 -43.15
N GLY A 706 -1.12 12.14 -44.33
CA GLY A 706 -0.75 13.49 -44.81
C GLY A 706 0.43 14.17 -44.10
N CYS A 707 1.05 13.54 -43.10
CA CYS A 707 2.28 14.01 -42.46
C CYS A 707 3.48 13.78 -43.40
N LEU A 708 4.34 14.79 -43.56
CA LEU A 708 5.57 14.65 -44.34
C LEU A 708 6.64 13.93 -43.51
N THR A 709 7.01 12.72 -43.93
CA THR A 709 8.02 11.89 -43.27
C THR A 709 9.38 12.02 -43.95
N LEU A 710 10.39 12.45 -43.19
CA LEU A 710 11.75 12.70 -43.67
C LEU A 710 12.77 11.95 -42.81
N GLN A 711 13.86 11.48 -43.41
CA GLN A 711 15.03 11.01 -42.70
C GLN A 711 16.16 12.03 -42.88
N ARG A 712 16.68 12.53 -41.76
CA ARG A 712 17.91 13.34 -41.73
C ARG A 712 19.05 12.47 -41.22
N ARG A 713 20.08 12.29 -42.04
CA ARG A 713 21.36 11.73 -41.59
C ARG A 713 22.34 12.85 -41.36
N ALA A 714 22.99 12.87 -40.21
CA ALA A 714 24.06 13.82 -39.92
C ALA A 714 25.00 13.31 -38.83
N THR A 715 26.20 13.90 -38.77
CA THR A 715 27.19 13.64 -37.71
C THR A 715 27.10 14.65 -36.57
N ASP A 716 26.32 15.73 -36.72
CA ASP A 716 26.17 16.78 -35.72
C ASP A 716 25.36 16.35 -34.49
N GLU A 717 25.73 16.93 -33.34
CA GLU A 717 24.97 16.79 -32.10
C GLU A 717 23.94 17.92 -31.93
N ARG A 718 24.06 19.02 -32.69
CA ARG A 718 23.15 20.19 -32.68
C ARG A 718 22.04 20.08 -33.72
N TRP A 719 21.39 18.93 -33.77
CA TRP A 719 20.34 18.63 -34.75
C TRP A 719 19.19 19.66 -34.73
N TRP A 720 18.96 20.32 -33.59
CA TRP A 720 17.88 21.28 -33.39
C TRP A 720 18.02 22.56 -34.23
N GLU A 721 19.23 23.00 -34.57
CA GLU A 721 19.44 24.23 -35.39
C GLU A 721 18.91 24.07 -36.82
N HIS A 722 19.00 22.86 -37.37
CA HIS A 722 18.59 22.56 -38.76
C HIS A 722 17.14 22.11 -38.87
N VAL A 723 16.63 21.42 -37.84
CA VAL A 723 15.25 20.89 -37.84
C VAL A 723 14.21 22.01 -37.76
N GLY A 724 14.51 23.11 -37.07
CA GLY A 724 13.64 24.30 -37.04
C GLY A 724 13.39 24.88 -38.43
N GLN A 725 14.44 24.95 -39.27
CA GLN A 725 14.34 25.44 -40.65
C GLN A 725 13.45 24.55 -41.54
N ILE A 726 13.55 23.22 -41.37
CA ILE A 726 12.68 22.26 -42.09
C ILE A 726 11.22 22.54 -41.76
N PHE A 727 10.91 22.76 -40.48
CA PHE A 727 9.55 23.01 -40.02
C PHE A 727 9.00 24.36 -40.52
N GLN A 728 9.84 25.39 -40.60
CA GLN A 728 9.48 26.70 -41.15
C GLN A 728 9.25 26.67 -42.67
N ASN A 729 10.09 25.95 -43.42
CA ASN A 729 10.02 25.91 -44.88
C ASN A 729 8.77 25.20 -45.39
N GLN A 730 8.32 24.14 -44.71
CA GLN A 730 7.14 23.37 -45.14
C GLN A 730 5.82 24.13 -44.97
N THR A 731 5.76 25.10 -44.05
CA THR A 731 4.58 25.96 -43.90
C THR A 731 4.40 26.99 -44.99
N ALA A 732 5.47 27.35 -45.70
CA ALA A 732 5.39 28.38 -46.74
C ALA A 732 4.75 27.87 -48.04
N HIS A 733 4.53 26.55 -48.19
CA HIS A 733 4.31 25.94 -49.51
C HIS A 733 2.90 25.35 -49.77
N ASP A 734 1.99 25.19 -48.78
CA ASP A 734 0.70 24.52 -49.05
C ASP A 734 -0.45 24.85 -48.06
N PRO A 735 -1.24 25.92 -48.30
CA PRO A 735 -2.41 26.26 -47.48
C PRO A 735 -3.65 25.39 -47.74
N ALA A 736 -3.62 24.40 -48.64
CA ALA A 736 -4.80 23.61 -49.02
C ALA A 736 -5.01 22.32 -48.19
N ARG A 737 -4.02 21.92 -47.36
CA ARG A 737 -4.12 20.71 -46.50
C ARG A 737 -4.98 20.89 -45.23
N HIS A 738 -5.57 22.06 -45.03
CA HIS A 738 -6.21 22.48 -43.77
C HIS A 738 -7.69 22.09 -43.61
N ALA A 739 -8.26 21.28 -44.51
CA ALA A 739 -9.65 20.82 -44.39
C ALA A 739 -9.75 19.54 -43.55
N ALA A 740 -10.51 19.61 -42.44
CA ALA A 740 -10.82 18.45 -41.61
C ALA A 740 -11.59 17.39 -42.43
N PRO A 741 -11.31 16.07 -42.29
CA PRO A 741 -12.19 15.06 -42.82
C PRO A 741 -13.53 15.11 -42.06
N ALA A 742 -14.65 15.05 -42.79
CA ALA A 742 -15.97 14.96 -42.22
C ALA A 742 -16.07 13.69 -41.35
N VAL A 743 -16.30 13.88 -40.06
CA VAL A 743 -16.62 12.79 -39.13
C VAL A 743 -18.02 12.29 -39.48
N ASN A 744 -18.11 11.08 -40.01
CA ASN A 744 -19.39 10.40 -40.20
C ASN A 744 -19.72 9.68 -38.88
N PRO A 745 -20.81 10.02 -38.18
CA PRO A 745 -21.19 9.32 -36.96
C PRO A 745 -21.74 7.93 -37.34
N ALA A 746 -21.05 6.88 -36.94
CA ALA A 746 -21.54 5.50 -36.92
C ALA A 746 -21.19 4.86 -35.58
#